data_AF-A0AAV5S534-F1
#
_entry.id   AF-A0AAV5S534-F1
#
_cell.length_a   1.000
_cell.length_b   1.000
_cell.length_c   1.000
_cell.angle_alpha   90.00
_cell.angle_beta   90.00
_cell.angle_gamma   90.00
#
_symmetry.space_group_name_H-M   'P 1'
#
loop_
_entity.id
_entity.type
_entity.pdbx_description
1 polymer ?
#
loop_
_entity_poly.entity_id
_entity_poly.type
_entity_poly.pdbx_seq_one_letter_code
_entity_poly.pdbx_strand_id
1 'polypeptide(L)'
;MATASSALRTYDHIHVAGLAVQAVAGPDLWQQPAPQHCAFTLDVPTDFAAAAATDDLAHSLNYATLCRQLAQLARTRPNWGSLHTLAAAAHADLACRYAAVLPRPAEMQLELRSADAHLRSRDVAWRLGGRGLLSPGLGGSATPHVFHVGSLELYACIGVFQFEREAKQRVSLDIDVQWPVSTDSNVSPPLPVRRVLDDVVRYVEASDFYTVEALVESVAKVVQQCLPVLPVAVEVRVAKLSAITDTQGVGVSCLRTGEQLEQLPPVALTPEHSLTTSKSTQESTVPSAGDAGATAYLAFGSNVGDRLSYIRKALDLLNDTANITVTAVSSLFESEPMYFKDQRPFLNGCIRVTTTLTPPELLTLCKRIEYTDLQRTKDFDNGPRCIDLDIILYTDAQGTPAVCNTPDLTVPHPRMLERTFVLEPLCELLPPTAPHPLTAEPLAAHLQQLYDRGDPADTLWRLLPVPAVAPGKDTKTNTNAEPRFLRFRTSHGPGEQPLGRASGPAHIMAVMNATPDSFSDGDPSGHTDTAQLLARVERECAGVLHLYDTVIVDVGGCSTRPGSPQPTAEEELARVLPVLRAIRASTALDQERVVLSVDTYRASVARAALENGCDIINDVSGGQFDEGIWAAVAEHPYAAYVLSHTRGTIASMNQCADYALDEEYRPTDPVSGTEYTDHVGAERCDPADKARTLVRTVACEMAQRYSALLHSDVRRWQVVLDPGLGFAKDLRSNVQMLRDLGVFRNYSCTLASDDDFVSFRNLPVLAGPSRKKFIGTITGEEDPARRDFATGAVVTAAIGYGADIVRVHNAVECAKAAAIADAMYK
;
A
#
# COMPACT_ATOMS: atom_id res chain seq x y z
N MET A 1 -9.85 -10.66 56.95
CA MET A 1 -9.10 -9.77 56.05
C MET A 1 -7.61 -9.92 56.32
N ALA A 2 -6.93 -10.66 55.43
CA ALA A 2 -5.49 -10.58 55.13
C ALA A 2 -5.28 -11.55 53.95
N THR A 3 -5.70 -11.14 52.75
CA THR A 3 -5.39 -11.84 51.50
C THR A 3 -3.89 -11.66 51.25
N ALA A 4 -3.12 -12.70 51.60
CA ALA A 4 -1.71 -12.78 51.26
C ALA A 4 -1.57 -12.84 49.73
N SER A 5 -0.87 -11.85 49.20
CA SER A 5 -0.30 -11.82 47.85
C SER A 5 0.32 -13.18 47.50
N SER A 6 -0.12 -13.83 46.42
CA SER A 6 0.57 -14.98 45.85
C SER A 6 1.84 -14.48 45.16
N ALA A 7 2.89 -14.25 45.94
CA ALA A 7 4.22 -14.04 45.41
C ALA A 7 4.56 -15.21 44.48
N LEU A 8 4.95 -14.89 43.23
CA LEU A 8 5.59 -15.83 42.30
C LEU A 8 6.79 -16.44 43.04
N ARG A 9 6.63 -17.66 43.58
CA ARG A 9 7.76 -18.41 44.12
C ARG A 9 8.57 -18.91 42.93
N THR A 10 9.76 -18.36 42.76
CA THR A 10 10.78 -18.85 41.83
C THR A 10 11.39 -20.11 42.44
N TYR A 11 11.39 -21.21 41.68
CA TYR A 11 12.12 -22.43 42.03
C TYR A 11 13.36 -22.53 41.15
N ASP A 12 14.36 -23.23 41.66
CA ASP A 12 15.51 -23.63 40.86
C ASP A 12 15.16 -24.87 40.04
N HIS A 13 15.92 -25.16 38.98
CA HIS A 13 15.66 -26.29 38.11
C HIS A 13 16.91 -27.12 37.85
N ILE A 14 16.74 -28.45 37.82
CA ILE A 14 17.75 -29.38 37.34
C ILE A 14 17.32 -29.88 35.97
N HIS A 15 18.22 -29.70 34.99
CA HIS A 15 18.00 -30.10 33.61
C HIS A 15 18.85 -31.32 33.27
N VAL A 16 18.22 -32.37 32.75
CA VAL A 16 18.89 -33.51 32.13
C VAL A 16 18.50 -33.52 30.66
N ALA A 17 19.47 -33.38 29.77
CA ALA A 17 19.22 -33.35 28.33
C ALA A 17 19.66 -34.67 27.68
N GLY A 18 18.71 -35.41 27.09
CA GLY A 18 19.01 -36.51 26.17
C GLY A 18 19.75 -37.71 26.77
N LEU A 19 19.39 -38.15 27.97
CA LEU A 19 19.90 -39.39 28.57
C LEU A 19 19.55 -40.59 27.69
N ALA A 20 20.55 -41.10 26.96
CA ALA A 20 20.38 -42.21 26.03
C ALA A 20 20.09 -43.54 26.75
N VAL A 21 19.06 -44.25 26.30
CA VAL A 21 18.65 -45.56 26.80
C VAL A 21 18.26 -46.47 25.64
N GLN A 22 18.38 -47.78 25.86
CA GLN A 22 17.92 -48.83 24.95
C GLN A 22 16.68 -49.48 25.57
N ALA A 23 15.55 -49.40 24.89
CA ALA A 23 14.31 -50.02 25.36
C ALA A 23 13.44 -50.46 24.17
N VAL A 24 12.69 -51.55 24.36
CA VAL A 24 11.62 -51.95 23.44
C VAL A 24 10.38 -51.14 23.81
N ALA A 25 10.22 -49.96 23.20
CA ALA A 25 9.16 -49.00 23.51
C ALA A 25 8.04 -48.96 22.46
N GLY A 26 7.83 -50.09 21.76
CA GLY A 26 6.89 -50.23 20.65
C GLY A 26 7.51 -50.97 19.46
N PRO A 27 6.79 -51.11 18.34
CA PRO A 27 7.37 -51.61 17.10
C PRO A 27 8.45 -50.66 16.58
N ASP A 28 9.58 -51.21 16.15
CA ASP A 28 10.66 -50.48 15.47
C ASP A 28 10.31 -50.11 14.00
N LEU A 29 11.28 -49.54 13.28
CA LEU A 29 11.19 -49.22 11.85
C LEU A 29 10.63 -50.37 10.99
N TRP A 30 10.89 -51.62 11.37
CA TRP A 30 10.53 -52.84 10.64
C TRP A 30 9.34 -53.60 11.24
N GLN A 31 8.60 -52.97 12.17
CA GLN A 31 7.48 -53.56 12.90
C GLN A 31 7.85 -54.71 13.84
N GLN A 32 9.12 -54.81 14.23
CA GLN A 32 9.59 -55.82 15.17
C GLN A 32 9.69 -55.24 16.59
N PRO A 33 9.44 -56.05 17.63
CA PRO A 33 9.70 -55.66 19.01
C PRO A 33 11.21 -55.73 19.29
N ALA A 34 11.96 -54.79 18.72
CA ALA A 34 13.41 -54.67 18.88
C ALA A 34 13.78 -53.46 19.77
N PRO A 35 14.97 -53.48 20.42
CA PRO A 35 15.46 -52.33 21.18
C PRO A 35 15.63 -51.10 20.29
N GLN A 36 15.08 -49.95 20.72
CA GLN A 36 15.19 -48.66 20.06
C GLN A 36 16.11 -47.72 20.85
N HIS A 37 16.80 -46.81 20.15
CA HIS A 37 17.50 -45.70 20.81
C HIS A 37 16.49 -44.64 21.27
N CYS A 38 16.22 -44.62 22.56
CA CYS A 38 15.42 -43.57 23.17
C CYS A 38 16.30 -42.61 23.97
N ALA A 39 15.82 -41.40 24.20
CA ALA A 39 16.49 -40.46 25.09
C ALA A 39 15.49 -39.78 26.03
N PHE A 40 15.81 -39.76 27.32
CA PHE A 40 15.07 -39.00 28.32
C PHE A 40 15.61 -37.57 28.43
N THR A 41 14.74 -36.59 28.33
CA THR A 41 15.01 -35.21 28.74
C THR A 41 14.11 -34.91 29.93
N LEU A 42 14.66 -34.29 30.97
CA LEU A 42 13.98 -34.06 32.24
C LEU A 42 14.22 -32.63 32.73
N ASP A 43 13.17 -32.03 33.24
CA ASP A 43 13.19 -30.76 33.94
C ASP A 43 12.56 -30.95 35.33
N VAL A 44 13.38 -30.81 36.38
CA VAL A 44 12.96 -31.08 37.76
C VAL A 44 13.02 -29.80 38.59
N PRO A 45 11.88 -29.31 39.12
CA PRO A 45 11.89 -28.17 40.03
C PRO A 45 12.50 -28.57 41.38
N THR A 46 13.44 -27.77 41.88
CA THR A 46 14.17 -27.99 43.13
C THR A 46 14.45 -26.65 43.84
N ASP A 47 15.12 -26.72 44.97
CA ASP A 47 15.67 -25.57 45.69
C ASP A 47 17.08 -25.96 46.12
N PHE A 48 18.09 -25.38 45.49
CA PHE A 48 19.48 -25.65 45.83
C PHE A 48 20.14 -24.48 46.56
N ALA A 49 19.37 -23.51 47.09
CA ALA A 49 19.92 -22.34 47.77
C ALA A 49 20.83 -22.71 48.95
N ALA A 50 20.45 -23.73 49.72
CA ALA A 50 21.27 -24.25 50.82
C ALA A 50 22.56 -24.91 50.32
N ALA A 51 22.51 -25.69 49.23
CA ALA A 51 23.70 -26.29 48.62
C ALA A 51 24.64 -25.21 48.06
N ALA A 52 24.10 -24.19 47.38
CA ALA A 52 24.87 -23.08 46.83
C ALA A 52 25.55 -22.22 47.92
N ALA A 53 24.90 -22.05 49.08
CA ALA A 53 25.47 -21.28 50.19
C ALA A 53 26.54 -22.03 50.97
N THR A 54 26.50 -23.36 51.00
CA THR A 54 27.38 -24.21 51.84
C THR A 54 28.39 -25.03 51.05
N ASP A 55 28.26 -25.07 49.72
CA ASP A 55 28.99 -25.96 48.81
C ASP A 55 28.91 -27.45 49.23
N ASP A 56 27.76 -27.84 49.79
CA ASP A 56 27.49 -29.21 50.25
C ASP A 56 26.41 -29.89 49.39
N LEU A 57 26.81 -30.99 48.74
CA LEU A 57 25.96 -31.84 47.92
C LEU A 57 24.82 -32.51 48.71
N ALA A 58 24.91 -32.59 50.05
CA ALA A 58 23.85 -33.13 50.90
C ALA A 58 22.52 -32.36 50.80
N HIS A 59 22.58 -31.09 50.36
CA HIS A 59 21.43 -30.22 50.19
C HIS A 59 20.98 -30.07 48.72
N SER A 60 21.54 -30.87 47.80
CA SER A 60 21.20 -30.85 46.37
C SER A 60 20.66 -32.21 45.91
N LEU A 61 19.85 -32.20 44.85
CA LEU A 61 19.35 -33.42 44.23
C LEU A 61 20.47 -34.05 43.36
N ASN A 62 20.81 -35.30 43.66
CA ASN A 62 21.84 -36.04 42.93
C ASN A 62 21.31 -36.53 41.56
N TYR A 63 21.44 -35.68 40.54
CA TYR A 63 21.02 -35.97 39.18
C TYR A 63 21.71 -37.21 38.57
N ALA A 64 22.96 -37.53 38.95
CA ALA A 64 23.65 -38.73 38.48
C ALA A 64 22.97 -40.02 38.96
N THR A 65 22.40 -40.02 40.17
CA THR A 65 21.62 -41.14 40.69
C THR A 65 20.26 -41.24 40.03
N LEU A 66 19.62 -40.09 39.77
CA LEU A 66 18.39 -40.01 38.99
C LEU A 66 18.58 -40.61 37.58
N CYS A 67 19.62 -40.20 36.85
CA CYS A 67 19.91 -40.73 35.51
C CYS A 67 20.16 -42.24 35.51
N ARG A 68 20.92 -42.76 36.49
CA ARG A 68 21.13 -44.22 36.62
C ARG A 68 19.83 -44.98 36.87
N GLN A 69 18.93 -44.42 37.67
CA GLN A 69 17.62 -45.01 37.95
C GLN A 69 16.74 -45.05 36.71
N LEU A 70 16.67 -43.95 35.93
CA LEU A 70 15.94 -43.92 34.66
C LEU A 70 16.47 -44.96 33.66
N ALA A 71 17.79 -45.04 33.51
CA ALA A 71 18.43 -46.02 32.63
C ALA A 71 18.18 -47.47 33.08
N GLN A 72 18.12 -47.71 34.40
CA GLN A 72 17.78 -49.02 34.94
C GLN A 72 16.30 -49.35 34.74
N LEU A 73 15.40 -48.40 35.01
CA LEU A 73 13.96 -48.54 34.84
C LEU A 73 13.64 -48.96 33.41
N ALA A 74 14.22 -48.30 32.40
CA ALA A 74 14.02 -48.64 30.99
C ALA A 74 14.30 -50.13 30.66
N ARG A 75 15.18 -50.80 31.42
CA ARG A 75 15.56 -52.21 31.24
C ARG A 75 14.74 -53.20 32.08
N THR A 76 13.86 -52.72 32.97
CA THR A 76 13.10 -53.59 33.90
C THR A 76 12.04 -54.44 33.22
N ARG A 77 11.55 -54.02 32.05
CA ARG A 77 10.58 -54.77 31.25
C ARG A 77 11.19 -55.17 29.92
N PRO A 78 10.94 -56.41 29.43
CA PRO A 78 11.41 -56.83 28.11
C PRO A 78 10.71 -56.07 26.99
N ASN A 79 9.49 -55.57 27.23
CA ASN A 79 8.72 -54.76 26.28
C ASN A 79 7.78 -53.80 27.05
N TRP A 80 7.83 -52.52 26.69
CA TRP A 80 6.99 -51.45 27.25
C TRP A 80 5.70 -51.21 26.45
N GLY A 81 5.60 -51.74 25.23
CA GLY A 81 4.44 -51.60 24.35
C GLY A 81 4.33 -50.25 23.64
N SER A 82 4.60 -49.14 24.34
CA SER A 82 4.62 -47.78 23.74
C SER A 82 5.60 -46.83 24.46
N LEU A 83 6.04 -45.80 23.73
CA LEU A 83 6.83 -44.69 24.30
C LEU A 83 6.08 -44.00 25.44
N HIS A 84 4.76 -43.82 25.30
CA HIS A 84 3.92 -43.25 26.34
C HIS A 84 4.01 -44.06 27.64
N THR A 85 3.89 -45.39 27.56
CA THR A 85 3.92 -46.26 28.75
C THR A 85 5.27 -46.21 29.46
N LEU A 86 6.39 -46.17 28.72
CA LEU A 86 7.72 -46.01 29.29
C LEU A 86 7.90 -44.63 29.93
N ALA A 87 7.51 -43.55 29.23
CA ALA A 87 7.58 -42.19 29.73
C ALA A 87 6.73 -42.00 31.01
N ALA A 88 5.50 -42.50 31.00
CA ALA A 88 4.58 -42.39 32.13
C ALA A 88 5.06 -43.19 33.33
N ALA A 89 5.60 -44.40 33.12
CA ALA A 89 6.18 -45.19 34.19
C ALA A 89 7.43 -44.52 34.78
N ALA A 90 8.29 -43.94 33.95
CA ALA A 90 9.46 -43.19 34.40
C ALA A 90 9.08 -41.93 35.21
N HIS A 91 8.09 -41.16 34.72
CA HIS A 91 7.57 -39.98 35.40
C HIS A 91 6.96 -40.33 36.76
N ALA A 92 6.09 -41.34 36.81
CA ALA A 92 5.46 -41.79 38.04
C ALA A 92 6.46 -42.35 39.06
N ASP A 93 7.46 -43.12 38.60
CA ASP A 93 8.51 -43.67 39.46
C ASP A 93 9.34 -42.57 40.12
N LEU A 94 9.78 -41.58 39.34
CA LEU A 94 10.51 -40.42 39.85
C LEU A 94 9.65 -39.56 40.79
N ALA A 95 8.43 -39.23 40.38
CA ALA A 95 7.51 -38.43 41.19
C ALA A 95 7.23 -39.08 42.56
N CYS A 96 7.06 -40.42 42.59
CA CYS A 96 6.84 -41.17 43.82
C CYS A 96 8.09 -41.24 44.71
N ARG A 97 9.25 -41.59 44.13
CA ARG A 97 10.50 -41.76 44.89
C ARG A 97 11.00 -40.46 45.51
N TYR A 98 10.84 -39.35 44.81
CA TYR A 98 11.34 -38.05 45.23
C TYR A 98 10.25 -37.13 45.82
N ALA A 99 9.06 -37.67 46.11
CA ALA A 99 7.93 -36.91 46.65
C ALA A 99 8.24 -36.15 47.95
N ALA A 100 9.13 -36.69 48.78
CA ALA A 100 9.54 -36.07 50.06
C ALA A 100 10.62 -34.98 49.92
N VAL A 101 11.28 -34.90 48.75
CA VAL A 101 12.45 -34.04 48.51
C VAL A 101 12.14 -32.93 47.51
N LEU A 102 11.27 -33.21 46.52
CA LEU A 102 10.89 -32.22 45.52
C LEU A 102 9.78 -31.30 46.07
N PRO A 103 9.91 -29.98 45.91
CA PRO A 103 8.89 -29.04 46.37
C PRO A 103 7.56 -29.23 45.63
N ARG A 104 7.60 -29.63 44.35
CA ARG A 104 6.42 -29.91 43.51
C ARG A 104 6.70 -31.06 42.52
N PRO A 105 6.63 -32.33 42.96
CA PRO A 105 6.90 -33.49 42.10
C PRO A 105 5.93 -33.61 40.92
N ALA A 106 4.71 -33.07 41.05
CA ALA A 106 3.72 -33.06 39.97
C ALA A 106 4.02 -32.06 38.84
N GLU A 107 4.92 -31.10 39.06
CA GLU A 107 5.32 -30.10 38.05
C GLU A 107 6.56 -30.50 37.26
N MET A 108 7.16 -31.66 37.57
CA MET A 108 8.29 -32.23 36.84
C MET A 108 7.92 -32.52 35.39
N GLN A 109 8.78 -32.09 34.46
CA GLN A 109 8.60 -32.33 33.03
C GLN A 109 9.49 -33.47 32.57
N LEU A 110 8.93 -34.42 31.83
CA LEU A 110 9.68 -35.52 31.24
C LEU A 110 9.33 -35.65 29.76
N GLU A 111 10.35 -35.61 28.91
CA GLU A 111 10.26 -35.96 27.50
C GLU A 111 10.99 -37.28 27.25
N LEU A 112 10.33 -38.19 26.54
CA LEU A 112 10.96 -39.37 25.98
C LEU A 112 10.87 -39.30 24.46
N ARG A 113 12.03 -39.23 23.80
CA ARG A 113 12.13 -39.20 22.33
C ARG A 113 12.73 -40.49 21.78
N SER A 114 12.32 -40.89 20.58
CA SER A 114 12.91 -41.99 19.81
C SER A 114 13.11 -41.56 18.37
N ALA A 115 14.34 -41.67 17.86
CA ALA A 115 14.66 -41.41 16.45
C ALA A 115 14.34 -42.62 15.55
N ASP A 116 14.24 -43.82 16.15
CA ASP A 116 14.02 -45.08 15.44
C ASP A 116 12.52 -45.45 15.33
N ALA A 117 11.62 -44.54 15.71
CA ALA A 117 10.18 -44.81 15.77
C ALA A 117 9.52 -44.87 14.39
N HIS A 118 10.00 -44.09 13.41
CA HIS A 118 9.42 -44.06 12.07
C HIS A 118 10.44 -43.58 11.01
N LEU A 119 10.44 -44.23 9.84
CA LEU A 119 11.49 -44.07 8.82
C LEU A 119 11.55 -42.67 8.19
N ARG A 120 10.42 -41.97 8.15
CA ARG A 120 10.28 -40.68 7.46
C ARG A 120 10.27 -39.48 8.41
N SER A 121 10.33 -39.70 9.72
CA SER A 121 10.38 -38.63 10.72
C SER A 121 11.76 -38.59 11.33
N ARG A 122 12.24 -37.41 11.71
CA ARG A 122 13.48 -37.26 12.47
C ARG A 122 13.38 -37.90 13.85
N ASP A 123 12.26 -37.67 14.53
CA ASP A 123 11.99 -38.21 15.84
C ASP A 123 10.50 -38.23 16.16
N VAL A 124 10.15 -39.05 17.14
CA VAL A 124 8.83 -39.09 17.77
C VAL A 124 9.03 -38.99 19.28
N ALA A 125 8.29 -38.10 19.93
CA ALA A 125 8.45 -37.83 21.35
C ALA A 125 7.13 -37.77 22.12
N TRP A 126 7.21 -38.09 23.41
CA TRP A 126 6.13 -37.89 24.38
C TRP A 126 6.61 -36.98 25.50
N ARG A 127 5.91 -35.87 25.71
CA ARG A 127 6.16 -34.90 26.78
C ARG A 127 5.06 -35.01 27.85
N LEU A 128 5.47 -35.15 29.10
CA LEU A 128 4.60 -35.29 30.27
C LEU A 128 4.90 -34.18 31.28
N GLY A 129 3.86 -33.43 31.70
CA GLY A 129 3.91 -32.43 32.78
C GLY A 129 4.56 -31.07 32.43
N GLY A 130 4.00 -29.98 32.99
CA GLY A 130 4.61 -28.63 33.18
C GLY A 130 4.75 -27.71 31.94
N ARG A 131 4.22 -26.46 32.04
CA ARG A 131 4.10 -25.38 31.02
C ARG A 131 3.88 -25.86 29.57
N GLY A 132 2.62 -26.20 29.26
CA GLY A 132 2.14 -26.09 27.87
C GLY A 132 2.10 -24.64 27.41
N LEU A 133 2.22 -24.41 26.10
CA LEU A 133 2.12 -23.11 25.41
C LEU A 133 0.75 -22.40 25.53
N LEU A 134 -0.09 -22.81 26.48
CA LEU A 134 -1.34 -22.14 26.86
C LEU A 134 -1.41 -22.04 28.39
N SER A 135 -1.16 -20.84 28.93
CA SER A 135 -2.02 -20.17 29.92
C SER A 135 -1.38 -18.88 30.42
N PRO A 136 -1.87 -17.74 29.93
CA PRO A 136 -2.67 -16.88 30.80
C PRO A 136 -4.08 -16.80 30.22
N GLY A 137 -5.01 -17.64 30.70
CA GLY A 137 -6.41 -17.52 30.28
C GLY A 137 -7.33 -18.68 30.62
N LEU A 138 -6.83 -19.91 30.80
CA LEU A 138 -7.65 -21.07 31.16
C LEU A 138 -7.38 -21.47 32.61
N GLY A 139 -8.43 -21.38 33.44
CA GLY A 139 -8.39 -21.68 34.87
C GLY A 139 -7.82 -23.06 35.16
N GLY A 140 -7.06 -23.15 36.26
CA GLY A 140 -6.21 -24.29 36.61
C GLY A 140 -6.83 -25.67 36.40
N SER A 141 -6.26 -26.42 35.46
CA SER A 141 -6.43 -27.86 35.26
C SER A 141 -5.13 -28.41 34.67
N ALA A 142 -4.81 -29.68 34.93
CA ALA A 142 -3.52 -30.32 34.65
C ALA A 142 -3.01 -30.09 33.21
N THR A 143 -1.70 -29.93 33.03
CA THR A 143 -1.07 -29.76 31.72
C THR A 143 -1.27 -31.01 30.86
N PRO A 144 -1.77 -30.90 29.61
CA PRO A 144 -1.97 -32.05 28.73
C PRO A 144 -0.63 -32.70 28.36
N HIS A 145 -0.65 -34.01 28.12
CA HIS A 145 0.51 -34.71 27.56
C HIS A 145 0.64 -34.32 26.09
N VAL A 146 1.86 -34.12 25.59
CA VAL A 146 2.06 -33.78 24.17
C VAL A 146 2.74 -34.92 23.45
N PHE A 147 2.09 -35.40 22.40
CA PHE A 147 2.69 -36.31 21.43
C PHE A 147 3.25 -35.49 20.27
N HIS A 148 4.57 -35.57 20.05
CA HIS A 148 5.29 -34.83 19.04
C HIS A 148 5.81 -35.76 17.94
N VAL A 149 5.66 -35.33 16.70
CA VAL A 149 6.32 -35.88 15.51
C VAL A 149 7.19 -34.78 14.92
N GLY A 150 8.50 -35.01 14.91
CA GLY A 150 9.48 -34.07 14.39
C GLY A 150 9.84 -34.35 12.93
N SER A 151 9.72 -33.34 12.08
CA SER A 151 10.20 -33.31 10.69
C SER A 151 9.83 -34.57 9.88
N LEU A 152 8.54 -34.85 9.74
CA LEU A 152 8.01 -35.87 8.87
C LEU A 152 8.17 -35.45 7.39
N GLU A 153 9.10 -36.06 6.67
CA GLU A 153 9.44 -35.69 5.29
C GLU A 153 8.55 -36.39 4.25
N LEU A 154 7.78 -35.58 3.51
CA LEU A 154 6.77 -36.00 2.55
C LEU A 154 6.95 -35.35 1.17
N TYR A 155 6.29 -35.91 0.16
CA TYR A 155 6.23 -35.34 -1.19
C TYR A 155 4.79 -34.97 -1.55
N ALA A 156 4.52 -33.69 -1.81
CA ALA A 156 3.19 -33.19 -2.14
C ALA A 156 3.22 -32.30 -3.38
N CYS A 157 2.14 -32.28 -4.15
CA CYS A 157 1.91 -31.29 -5.20
C CYS A 157 1.34 -30.02 -4.55
N ILE A 158 2.12 -28.95 -4.46
CA ILE A 158 1.71 -27.76 -3.70
C ILE A 158 2.20 -26.42 -4.27
N GLY A 159 1.27 -25.55 -4.68
CA GLY A 159 1.60 -24.22 -5.18
C GLY A 159 0.44 -23.52 -5.90
N VAL A 160 0.53 -22.20 -5.98
CA VAL A 160 -0.47 -21.34 -6.66
C VAL A 160 -0.22 -21.34 -8.16
N PHE A 161 1.05 -21.38 -8.57
CA PHE A 161 1.43 -21.36 -9.98
C PHE A 161 1.42 -22.77 -10.59
N GLN A 162 1.08 -22.86 -11.88
CA GLN A 162 0.97 -24.14 -12.59
C GLN A 162 2.28 -24.94 -12.58
N PHE A 163 3.43 -24.27 -12.73
CA PHE A 163 4.75 -24.93 -12.74
C PHE A 163 5.10 -25.57 -11.38
N GLU A 164 4.61 -25.03 -10.26
CA GLU A 164 4.80 -25.61 -8.93
C GLU A 164 4.08 -26.97 -8.77
N ARG A 165 3.18 -27.30 -9.70
CA ARG A 165 2.32 -28.49 -9.65
C ARG A 165 2.63 -29.52 -10.75
N GLU A 166 3.67 -29.30 -11.55
CA GLU A 166 4.15 -30.26 -12.55
C GLU A 166 4.94 -31.42 -11.92
N ALA A 167 5.48 -31.22 -10.71
CA ALA A 167 6.23 -32.23 -9.97
C ALA A 167 5.93 -32.15 -8.47
N LYS A 168 6.03 -33.28 -7.76
CA LYS A 168 5.93 -33.31 -6.30
C LYS A 168 7.13 -32.61 -5.67
N GLN A 169 6.87 -31.76 -4.68
CA GLN A 169 7.88 -31.03 -3.92
C GLN A 169 8.07 -31.66 -2.54
N ARG A 170 9.27 -31.50 -1.97
CA ARG A 170 9.57 -31.95 -0.60
C ARG A 170 8.95 -31.00 0.42
N VAL A 171 8.17 -31.55 1.34
CA VAL A 171 7.61 -30.84 2.49
C VAL A 171 8.00 -31.54 3.79
N SER A 172 8.19 -30.78 4.85
CA SER A 172 8.47 -31.28 6.20
C SER A 172 7.31 -30.91 7.12
N LEU A 173 6.79 -31.89 7.86
CA LEU A 173 5.68 -31.72 8.79
C LEU A 173 6.14 -31.89 10.23
N ASP A 174 5.78 -30.96 11.12
CA ASP A 174 5.83 -31.14 12.57
C ASP A 174 4.40 -31.23 13.10
N ILE A 175 4.11 -32.25 13.92
CA ILE A 175 2.77 -32.51 14.45
C ILE A 175 2.85 -32.61 15.97
N ASP A 176 2.13 -31.73 16.68
CA ASP A 176 1.97 -31.76 18.14
C ASP A 176 0.50 -32.06 18.47
N VAL A 177 0.23 -33.20 19.12
CA VAL A 177 -1.09 -33.58 19.61
C VAL A 177 -1.13 -33.42 21.12
N GLN A 178 -1.94 -32.49 21.61
CA GLN A 178 -2.20 -32.32 23.04
C GLN A 178 -3.26 -33.32 23.48
N TRP A 179 -2.82 -34.32 24.23
CA TRP A 179 -3.62 -35.44 24.69
C TRP A 179 -4.20 -35.18 26.10
N PRO A 180 -5.51 -35.41 26.30
CA PRO A 180 -6.14 -35.17 27.59
C PRO A 180 -5.58 -36.10 28.68
N VAL A 181 -5.42 -35.57 29.89
CA VAL A 181 -4.99 -36.32 31.08
C VAL A 181 -6.22 -36.68 31.90
N SER A 182 -6.60 -37.97 31.95
CA SER A 182 -7.71 -38.46 32.78
C SER A 182 -7.26 -38.78 34.20
N THR A 183 -8.07 -38.43 35.20
CA THR A 183 -7.87 -38.80 36.62
C THR A 183 -8.30 -40.25 36.93
N ASP A 184 -9.03 -40.91 36.02
CA ASP A 184 -9.45 -42.29 36.17
C ASP A 184 -8.46 -43.25 35.49
N SER A 185 -7.82 -44.09 36.32
CA SER A 185 -6.79 -45.08 35.97
C SER A 185 -7.15 -46.15 34.91
N ASN A 186 -8.34 -46.07 34.28
CA ASN A 186 -8.84 -47.08 33.35
C ASN A 186 -9.32 -46.57 31.97
N VAL A 187 -9.21 -45.28 31.64
CA VAL A 187 -9.75 -44.77 30.36
C VAL A 187 -8.90 -43.66 29.74
N SER A 188 -7.74 -44.01 29.20
CA SER A 188 -7.13 -43.25 28.10
C SER A 188 -6.50 -44.23 27.13
N PRO A 189 -7.17 -44.54 25.99
CA PRO A 189 -6.62 -45.48 25.02
C PRO A 189 -5.28 -44.97 24.49
N PRO A 190 -4.31 -45.85 24.21
CA PRO A 190 -3.03 -45.43 23.65
C PRO A 190 -3.24 -44.75 22.29
N LEU A 191 -2.57 -43.63 22.06
CA LEU A 191 -2.60 -42.93 20.79
C LEU A 191 -2.05 -43.87 19.69
N PRO A 192 -2.80 -44.10 18.59
CA PRO A 192 -2.36 -45.01 17.52
C PRO A 192 -1.35 -44.31 16.61
N VAL A 193 -0.15 -44.02 17.15
CA VAL A 193 0.92 -43.21 16.52
C VAL A 193 1.16 -43.62 15.07
N ARG A 194 1.33 -44.91 14.83
CA ARG A 194 1.63 -45.43 13.50
C ARG A 194 0.49 -45.18 12.51
N ARG A 195 -0.75 -45.40 12.93
CA ARG A 195 -1.92 -45.14 12.09
C ARG A 195 -1.99 -43.66 11.72
N VAL A 196 -1.77 -42.77 12.69
CA VAL A 196 -1.74 -41.32 12.44
C VAL A 196 -0.69 -40.99 11.39
N LEU A 197 0.54 -41.48 11.54
CA LEU A 197 1.63 -41.22 10.59
C LEU A 197 1.33 -41.80 9.19
N ASP A 198 0.90 -43.06 9.11
CA ASP A 198 0.60 -43.74 7.85
C ASP A 198 -0.56 -43.08 7.10
N ASP A 199 -1.61 -42.68 7.81
CA ASP A 199 -2.78 -42.01 7.22
C ASP A 199 -2.44 -40.56 6.81
N VAL A 200 -1.62 -39.83 7.57
CA VAL A 200 -1.09 -38.52 7.16
C VAL A 200 -0.21 -38.65 5.92
N VAL A 201 0.73 -39.60 5.90
CA VAL A 201 1.59 -39.87 4.73
C VAL A 201 0.72 -40.16 3.50
N ARG A 202 -0.23 -41.09 3.63
CA ARG A 202 -1.12 -41.48 2.53
C ARG A 202 -1.92 -40.29 2.02
N TYR A 203 -2.47 -39.50 2.93
CA TYR A 203 -3.28 -38.34 2.59
C TYR A 203 -2.47 -37.27 1.86
N VAL A 204 -1.35 -36.84 2.44
CA VAL A 204 -0.53 -35.74 1.90
C VAL A 204 0.04 -36.11 0.53
N GLU A 205 0.55 -37.34 0.36
CA GLU A 205 1.17 -37.74 -0.91
C GLU A 205 0.16 -38.03 -2.02
N ALA A 206 -1.11 -38.25 -1.68
CA ALA A 206 -2.20 -38.42 -2.63
C ALA A 206 -2.96 -37.10 -2.92
N SER A 207 -2.65 -36.02 -2.21
CA SER A 207 -3.39 -34.76 -2.31
C SER A 207 -2.67 -33.73 -3.18
N ASP A 208 -3.47 -32.90 -3.85
CA ASP A 208 -3.04 -31.71 -4.57
C ASP A 208 -3.58 -30.48 -3.84
N PHE A 209 -2.69 -29.59 -3.37
CA PHE A 209 -3.07 -28.37 -2.66
C PHE A 209 -2.61 -27.12 -3.41
N TYR A 210 -3.43 -26.07 -3.41
CA TYR A 210 -3.00 -24.75 -3.88
C TYR A 210 -2.15 -24.04 -2.82
N THR A 211 -2.55 -24.15 -1.54
CA THR A 211 -1.98 -23.39 -0.43
C THR A 211 -1.48 -24.32 0.69
N VAL A 212 -0.45 -23.88 1.42
CA VAL A 212 0.11 -24.62 2.57
C VAL A 212 -0.84 -24.57 3.76
N GLU A 213 -1.61 -23.51 3.85
CA GLU A 213 -2.68 -23.23 4.80
C GLU A 213 -3.76 -24.33 4.75
N ALA A 214 -4.24 -24.69 3.55
CA ALA A 214 -5.23 -25.74 3.40
C ALA A 214 -4.65 -27.12 3.76
N LEU A 215 -3.38 -27.35 3.44
CA LEU A 215 -2.66 -28.58 3.79
C LEU A 215 -2.53 -28.74 5.31
N VAL A 216 -2.09 -27.71 6.06
CA VAL A 216 -1.93 -27.81 7.53
C VAL A 216 -3.25 -28.11 8.23
N GLU A 217 -4.35 -27.47 7.83
CA GLU A 217 -5.67 -27.68 8.45
C GLU A 217 -6.23 -29.07 8.10
N SER A 218 -6.06 -29.51 6.85
CA SER A 218 -6.49 -30.85 6.43
C SER A 218 -5.72 -31.95 7.16
N VAL A 219 -4.40 -31.77 7.36
CA VAL A 219 -3.58 -32.70 8.15
C VAL A 219 -4.04 -32.71 9.60
N ALA A 220 -4.31 -31.56 10.21
CA ALA A 220 -4.83 -31.50 11.59
C ALA A 220 -6.16 -32.27 11.72
N LYS A 221 -7.03 -32.18 10.71
CA LYS A 221 -8.29 -32.93 10.65
C LYS A 221 -8.06 -34.44 10.45
N VAL A 222 -7.14 -34.84 9.57
CA VAL A 222 -6.76 -36.26 9.40
C VAL A 222 -6.21 -36.85 10.69
N VAL A 223 -5.35 -36.12 11.39
CA VAL A 223 -4.84 -36.51 12.71
C VAL A 223 -6.01 -36.72 13.66
N GLN A 224 -6.93 -35.76 13.80
CA GLN A 224 -8.11 -35.88 14.66
C GLN A 224 -8.99 -37.11 14.31
N GLN A 225 -9.23 -37.39 13.03
CA GLN A 225 -10.02 -38.55 12.57
C GLN A 225 -9.37 -39.91 12.91
N CYS A 226 -8.06 -39.95 13.10
CA CYS A 226 -7.34 -41.15 13.49
C CYS A 226 -7.40 -41.41 15.00
N LEU A 227 -7.76 -40.40 15.81
CA LEU A 227 -7.72 -40.49 17.26
C LEU A 227 -9.01 -41.13 17.82
N PRO A 228 -8.89 -42.05 18.80
CA PRO A 228 -10.04 -42.70 19.43
C PRO A 228 -10.81 -41.78 20.39
N VAL A 229 -10.21 -40.68 20.83
CA VAL A 229 -10.82 -39.66 21.69
C VAL A 229 -10.43 -38.27 21.19
N LEU A 230 -11.26 -37.28 21.52
CA LEU A 230 -11.03 -35.90 21.09
C LEU A 230 -9.77 -35.34 21.78
N PRO A 231 -8.78 -34.82 21.02
CA PRO A 231 -7.60 -34.20 21.60
C PRO A 231 -7.98 -32.85 22.24
N VAL A 232 -7.14 -32.34 23.15
CA VAL A 232 -7.28 -30.97 23.64
C VAL A 232 -7.03 -29.98 22.50
N ALA A 233 -5.94 -30.19 21.76
CA ALA A 233 -5.60 -29.45 20.56
C ALA A 233 -4.63 -30.25 19.67
N VAL A 234 -4.60 -29.90 18.38
CA VAL A 234 -3.60 -30.38 17.42
C VAL A 234 -2.93 -29.16 16.78
N GLU A 235 -1.61 -29.14 16.82
CA GLU A 235 -0.80 -28.20 16.06
C GLU A 235 -0.10 -28.93 14.93
N VAL A 236 -0.16 -28.37 13.73
CA VAL A 236 0.55 -28.86 12.55
C VAL A 236 1.35 -27.72 11.95
N ARG A 237 2.63 -27.95 11.69
CA ARG A 237 3.50 -27.03 10.96
C ARG A 237 3.98 -27.71 9.70
N VAL A 238 3.90 -27.04 8.56
CA VAL A 238 4.42 -27.54 7.27
C VAL A 238 5.44 -26.55 6.75
N ALA A 239 6.64 -27.02 6.41
CA ALA A 239 7.65 -26.25 5.71
C ALA A 239 7.90 -26.81 4.30
N LYS A 240 7.90 -25.94 3.28
CA LYS A 240 8.43 -26.26 1.95
C LYS A 240 9.95 -26.15 2.00
N LEU A 241 10.64 -27.28 1.86
CA LEU A 241 12.09 -27.32 1.87
C LEU A 241 12.58 -26.90 0.49
N SER A 242 13.43 -25.87 0.41
CA SER A 242 14.00 -25.31 -0.84
C SER A 242 13.09 -24.37 -1.65
N ALA A 243 12.01 -23.82 -1.07
CA ALA A 243 11.14 -22.86 -1.77
C ALA A 243 11.84 -21.52 -2.10
N ILE A 244 12.83 -21.12 -1.29
CA ILE A 244 13.61 -19.90 -1.48
C ILE A 244 15.08 -20.26 -1.25
N THR A 245 15.98 -19.81 -2.13
CA THR A 245 17.39 -20.20 -2.18
C THR A 245 18.19 -19.88 -0.91
N ASP A 246 17.78 -18.86 -0.14
CA ASP A 246 18.50 -18.34 1.03
C ASP A 246 17.90 -18.77 2.39
N THR A 247 16.98 -19.75 2.41
CA THR A 247 16.41 -20.31 3.64
C THR A 247 16.37 -21.83 3.61
N GLN A 248 16.45 -22.47 4.78
CA GLN A 248 16.27 -23.91 4.92
C GLN A 248 14.82 -24.36 4.62
N GLY A 249 13.86 -23.42 4.66
CA GLY A 249 12.48 -23.63 4.25
C GLY A 249 11.56 -22.49 4.70
N VAL A 250 10.40 -22.36 4.06
CA VAL A 250 9.32 -21.46 4.47
C VAL A 250 8.09 -22.29 4.78
N GLY A 251 7.38 -21.96 5.86
CA GLY A 251 6.29 -22.79 6.34
C GLY A 251 5.17 -22.05 7.02
N VAL A 252 4.05 -22.73 7.17
CA VAL A 252 2.82 -22.28 7.83
C VAL A 252 2.50 -23.24 8.96
N SER A 253 1.86 -22.74 10.01
CA SER A 253 1.36 -23.57 11.11
C SER A 253 -0.09 -23.27 11.45
N CYS A 254 -0.85 -24.29 11.84
CA CYS A 254 -2.17 -24.11 12.45
C CYS A 254 -2.25 -24.81 13.81
N LEU A 255 -2.86 -24.14 14.78
CA LEU A 255 -3.30 -24.73 16.04
C LEU A 255 -4.83 -24.75 16.05
N ARG A 256 -5.43 -25.90 16.34
CA ARG A 256 -6.88 -26.08 16.46
C ARG A 256 -7.22 -26.90 17.70
N THR A 257 -8.26 -26.50 18.42
CA THR A 257 -8.78 -27.31 19.53
C THR A 257 -9.50 -28.55 18.98
N GLY A 258 -9.66 -29.58 19.81
CA GLY A 258 -10.44 -30.76 19.45
C GLY A 258 -11.85 -30.41 18.96
N GLU A 259 -12.54 -29.51 19.68
CA GLU A 259 -13.90 -29.05 19.33
C GLU A 259 -13.95 -28.34 17.98
N GLN A 260 -12.97 -27.49 17.68
CA GLN A 260 -12.87 -26.82 16.36
C GLN A 260 -12.67 -27.83 15.24
N LEU A 261 -11.83 -28.85 15.46
CA LEU A 261 -11.60 -29.90 14.47
C LEU A 261 -12.83 -30.77 14.27
N GLU A 262 -13.63 -31.05 15.30
CA GLU A 262 -14.86 -31.83 15.19
C GLU A 262 -15.90 -31.15 14.27
N GLN A 263 -15.97 -29.82 14.28
CA GLN A 263 -16.87 -29.02 13.44
C GLN A 263 -16.49 -29.01 11.96
N LEU A 264 -15.23 -29.31 11.63
CA LEU A 264 -14.78 -29.39 10.24
C LEU A 264 -15.29 -30.68 9.55
N PRO A 265 -15.59 -30.63 8.23
CA PRO A 265 -16.02 -31.80 7.48
C PRO A 265 -14.93 -32.89 7.49
N PRO A 266 -15.31 -34.18 7.48
CA PRO A 266 -14.35 -35.28 7.45
C PRO A 266 -13.55 -35.31 6.14
N VAL A 267 -12.25 -35.60 6.25
CA VAL A 267 -11.35 -35.74 5.11
C VAL A 267 -11.27 -37.22 4.72
N ALA A 268 -11.29 -37.49 3.40
CA ALA A 268 -11.11 -38.84 2.85
C ALA A 268 -9.61 -39.14 2.69
N LEU A 269 -9.16 -40.31 3.17
CA LEU A 269 -7.74 -40.70 3.18
C LEU A 269 -7.19 -41.11 1.81
N THR A 270 -8.07 -41.42 0.87
CA THR A 270 -7.76 -41.61 -0.55
C THR A 270 -8.69 -40.70 -1.34
N PRO A 271 -8.18 -39.63 -1.97
CA PRO A 271 -8.97 -38.95 -2.97
C PRO A 271 -9.22 -39.96 -4.10
N GLU A 272 -10.48 -40.33 -4.34
CA GLU A 272 -10.82 -41.04 -5.57
C GLU A 272 -10.38 -40.16 -6.73
N HIS A 273 -9.46 -40.64 -7.56
CA HIS A 273 -9.12 -40.00 -8.82
C HIS A 273 -10.35 -40.07 -9.74
N SER A 274 -11.23 -39.09 -9.57
CA SER A 274 -12.07 -38.57 -10.63
C SER A 274 -11.66 -37.13 -10.81
N LEU A 275 -11.07 -36.80 -11.96
CA LEU A 275 -10.97 -35.44 -12.50
C LEU A 275 -12.37 -34.83 -12.80
N THR A 276 -13.41 -35.31 -12.12
CA THR A 276 -14.81 -35.03 -12.31
C THR A 276 -15.56 -35.29 -11.00
N THR A 277 -15.31 -34.49 -9.95
CA THR A 277 -16.31 -34.08 -8.95
C THR A 277 -15.75 -33.07 -7.95
N SER A 278 -16.10 -31.80 -8.16
CA SER A 278 -16.52 -30.84 -7.12
C SER A 278 -15.70 -30.77 -5.82
N LYS A 279 -14.42 -30.40 -5.90
CA LYS A 279 -13.71 -29.73 -4.79
C LYS A 279 -12.92 -28.56 -5.37
N SER A 280 -13.52 -27.38 -5.23
CA SER A 280 -13.00 -26.06 -5.52
C SER A 280 -11.83 -26.01 -6.54
N THR A 281 -12.13 -26.03 -7.84
CA THR A 281 -11.75 -24.84 -8.64
C THR A 281 -12.11 -23.66 -7.74
N GLN A 282 -11.22 -22.69 -7.48
CA GLN A 282 -11.68 -21.39 -6.95
C GLN A 282 -13.02 -21.15 -7.63
N GLU A 283 -14.12 -21.26 -6.87
CA GLU A 283 -15.42 -21.08 -7.47
C GLU A 283 -15.25 -19.73 -8.11
N SER A 284 -15.46 -19.66 -9.43
CA SER A 284 -15.46 -18.38 -10.10
C SER A 284 -16.52 -17.63 -9.31
N THR A 285 -16.10 -16.77 -8.37
CA THR A 285 -16.99 -15.97 -7.53
C THR A 285 -17.40 -14.84 -8.45
N VAL A 286 -18.00 -15.22 -9.58
CA VAL A 286 -18.77 -14.32 -10.41
C VAL A 286 -19.93 -13.97 -9.49
N PRO A 287 -19.98 -12.73 -9.00
CA PRO A 287 -21.09 -12.33 -8.13
C PRO A 287 -22.38 -12.66 -8.87
N SER A 288 -23.30 -13.37 -8.22
CA SER A 288 -24.61 -13.61 -8.81
C SER A 288 -25.26 -12.26 -9.09
N ALA A 289 -25.88 -12.11 -10.26
CA ALA A 289 -26.40 -10.84 -10.79
C ALA A 289 -27.06 -9.93 -9.74
N GLY A 290 -26.66 -8.65 -9.74
CA GLY A 290 -27.42 -7.56 -9.14
C GLY A 290 -27.07 -7.15 -7.71
N ASP A 291 -25.82 -7.23 -7.28
CA ASP A 291 -25.42 -6.56 -6.04
C ASP A 291 -25.30 -5.05 -6.30
N ALA A 292 -26.27 -4.28 -5.81
CA ALA A 292 -26.29 -2.84 -5.96
C ALA A 292 -25.10 -2.25 -5.18
N GLY A 293 -24.08 -1.76 -5.88
CA GLY A 293 -22.92 -1.12 -5.26
C GLY A 293 -21.57 -1.83 -5.44
N ALA A 294 -21.47 -2.82 -6.33
CA ALA A 294 -20.17 -3.40 -6.69
C ALA A 294 -19.22 -2.35 -7.28
N THR A 295 -17.92 -2.50 -7.03
CA THR A 295 -16.89 -1.56 -7.50
C THR A 295 -15.95 -2.27 -8.47
N ALA A 296 -15.68 -1.65 -9.63
CA ALA A 296 -14.72 -2.15 -10.60
C ALA A 296 -13.67 -1.08 -10.94
N TYR A 297 -12.47 -1.55 -11.27
CA TYR A 297 -11.35 -0.71 -11.70
C TYR A 297 -11.00 -1.06 -13.14
N LEU A 298 -11.12 -0.10 -14.04
CA LEU A 298 -10.90 -0.26 -15.46
C LEU A 298 -9.61 0.47 -15.87
N ALA A 299 -8.66 -0.24 -16.48
CA ALA A 299 -7.54 0.39 -17.17
C ALA A 299 -8.07 1.01 -18.47
N PHE A 300 -7.59 2.20 -18.82
CA PHE A 300 -7.76 2.71 -20.18
C PHE A 300 -6.42 2.97 -20.86
N GLY A 301 -6.39 2.81 -22.19
CA GLY A 301 -5.21 3.06 -23.02
C GLY A 301 -5.57 3.61 -24.40
N SER A 302 -4.87 4.65 -24.86
CA SER A 302 -5.07 5.23 -26.20
C SER A 302 -3.75 5.72 -26.82
N ASN A 303 -3.46 5.38 -28.08
CA ASN A 303 -2.30 5.88 -28.80
C ASN A 303 -2.59 6.37 -30.24
N VAL A 304 -3.85 6.39 -30.66
CA VAL A 304 -4.27 6.83 -32.01
C VAL A 304 -5.18 8.05 -31.93
N GLY A 305 -4.99 9.00 -32.85
CA GLY A 305 -5.82 10.20 -32.97
C GLY A 305 -5.69 11.16 -31.78
N ASP A 306 -6.77 11.88 -31.48
CA ASP A 306 -6.89 12.70 -30.26
C ASP A 306 -7.17 11.78 -29.07
N ARG A 307 -6.07 11.35 -28.44
CA ARG A 307 -6.04 10.35 -27.37
C ARG A 307 -6.93 10.76 -26.19
N LEU A 308 -6.89 12.03 -25.78
CA LEU A 308 -7.68 12.52 -24.66
C LEU A 308 -9.17 12.66 -25.01
N SER A 309 -9.50 13.05 -26.24
CA SER A 309 -10.90 13.07 -26.70
C SER A 309 -11.53 11.68 -26.65
N TYR A 310 -10.81 10.64 -27.10
CA TYR A 310 -11.30 9.26 -27.02
C TYR A 310 -11.51 8.77 -25.59
N ILE A 311 -10.55 9.04 -24.70
CA ILE A 311 -10.67 8.70 -23.27
C ILE A 311 -11.92 9.37 -22.67
N ARG A 312 -12.13 10.66 -22.97
CA ARG A 312 -13.30 11.39 -22.44
C ARG A 312 -14.62 10.88 -22.98
N LYS A 313 -14.72 10.60 -24.29
CA LYS A 313 -15.92 9.99 -24.86
C LYS A 313 -16.21 8.61 -24.24
N ALA A 314 -15.18 7.83 -23.91
CA ALA A 314 -15.36 6.56 -23.23
C ALA A 314 -15.92 6.76 -21.81
N LEU A 315 -15.47 7.78 -21.07
CA LEU A 315 -16.05 8.14 -19.76
C LEU A 315 -17.52 8.57 -19.89
N ASP A 316 -17.84 9.39 -20.88
CA ASP A 316 -19.21 9.86 -21.12
C ASP A 316 -20.13 8.66 -21.46
N LEU A 317 -19.69 7.76 -22.33
CA LEU A 317 -20.44 6.53 -22.69
C LEU A 317 -20.61 5.57 -21.50
N LEU A 318 -19.64 5.50 -20.59
CA LEU A 318 -19.78 4.75 -19.34
C LEU A 318 -20.87 5.40 -18.47
N ASN A 319 -20.81 6.71 -18.23
CA ASN A 319 -21.80 7.42 -17.40
C ASN A 319 -23.21 7.46 -18.01
N ASP A 320 -23.33 7.48 -19.33
CA ASP A 320 -24.62 7.44 -20.05
C ASP A 320 -25.27 6.05 -20.01
N THR A 321 -24.52 5.01 -19.68
CA THR A 321 -25.04 3.64 -19.59
C THR A 321 -25.72 3.42 -18.24
N ALA A 322 -26.99 3.02 -18.25
CA ALA A 322 -27.69 2.63 -17.03
C ALA A 322 -26.92 1.52 -16.29
N ASN A 323 -26.95 1.53 -14.96
CA ASN A 323 -26.32 0.54 -14.06
C ASN A 323 -24.80 0.68 -13.86
N ILE A 324 -24.19 1.76 -14.32
CA ILE A 324 -22.78 2.06 -14.06
C ILE A 324 -22.61 3.56 -13.80
N THR A 325 -21.67 3.93 -12.95
CA THR A 325 -21.34 5.32 -12.64
C THR A 325 -19.85 5.43 -12.39
N VAL A 326 -19.19 6.35 -13.09
CA VAL A 326 -17.78 6.68 -12.85
C VAL A 326 -17.69 7.49 -11.57
N THR A 327 -16.96 6.96 -10.57
CA THR A 327 -16.80 7.60 -9.26
C THR A 327 -15.43 8.23 -9.08
N ALA A 328 -14.40 7.76 -9.78
CA ALA A 328 -13.09 8.41 -9.79
C ALA A 328 -12.32 8.09 -11.08
N VAL A 329 -11.40 8.97 -11.44
CA VAL A 329 -10.49 8.78 -12.57
C VAL A 329 -9.09 9.18 -12.13
N SER A 330 -8.10 8.38 -12.50
CA SER A 330 -6.69 8.64 -12.21
C SER A 330 -6.18 9.85 -13.01
N SER A 331 -4.93 10.19 -12.72
CA SER A 331 -4.04 10.95 -13.59
C SER A 331 -3.88 10.31 -14.97
N LEU A 332 -3.48 11.13 -15.96
CA LEU A 332 -3.03 10.68 -17.28
C LEU A 332 -1.53 10.41 -17.25
N PHE A 333 -1.13 9.23 -17.71
CA PHE A 333 0.27 8.83 -17.84
C PHE A 333 0.61 8.50 -19.29
N GLU A 334 1.69 9.08 -19.81
CA GLU A 334 2.29 8.70 -21.08
C GLU A 334 3.35 7.61 -20.85
N SER A 335 3.24 6.49 -21.55
CA SER A 335 4.19 5.39 -21.51
C SER A 335 4.64 4.97 -22.92
N GLU A 336 5.86 4.45 -23.02
CA GLU A 336 6.29 3.80 -24.25
C GLU A 336 5.48 2.52 -24.51
N PRO A 337 5.25 2.15 -25.78
CA PRO A 337 4.70 0.84 -26.10
C PRO A 337 5.52 -0.29 -25.47
N MET A 338 4.85 -1.22 -24.77
CA MET A 338 5.55 -2.32 -24.08
C MET A 338 6.00 -3.43 -25.04
N TYR A 339 5.20 -3.79 -26.05
CA TYR A 339 5.49 -4.91 -26.95
C TYR A 339 6.00 -4.49 -28.32
N PHE A 340 5.39 -3.46 -28.92
CA PHE A 340 5.70 -3.00 -30.26
C PHE A 340 6.18 -1.56 -30.23
N LYS A 341 7.50 -1.38 -30.17
CA LYS A 341 8.16 -0.07 -29.97
C LYS A 341 7.95 0.91 -31.13
N ASP A 342 7.66 0.43 -32.35
CA ASP A 342 7.37 1.25 -33.53
C ASP A 342 5.92 1.78 -33.53
N GLN A 343 5.50 2.40 -32.42
CA GLN A 343 4.17 3.00 -32.26
C GLN A 343 4.27 4.30 -31.46
N ARG A 344 3.25 5.16 -31.60
CA ARG A 344 3.11 6.36 -30.76
C ARG A 344 2.97 5.94 -29.28
N PRO A 345 3.53 6.72 -28.33
CA PRO A 345 3.30 6.52 -26.90
C PRO A 345 1.82 6.50 -26.51
N PHE A 346 1.49 5.65 -25.53
CA PHE A 346 0.13 5.48 -25.03
C PHE A 346 -0.17 6.50 -23.93
N LEU A 347 -1.38 7.06 -23.96
CA LEU A 347 -2.00 7.66 -22.77
C LEU A 347 -2.74 6.57 -22.00
N ASN A 348 -2.40 6.41 -20.73
CA ASN A 348 -2.97 5.41 -19.85
C ASN A 348 -3.54 6.04 -18.57
N GLY A 349 -4.43 5.31 -17.93
CA GLY A 349 -4.93 5.60 -16.60
C GLY A 349 -5.90 4.54 -16.11
N CYS A 350 -6.59 4.84 -15.01
CA CYS A 350 -7.53 3.96 -14.34
C CYS A 350 -8.83 4.70 -14.04
N ILE A 351 -9.95 4.00 -14.15
CA ILE A 351 -11.30 4.48 -13.84
C ILE A 351 -11.84 3.60 -12.72
N ARG A 352 -12.34 4.22 -11.65
CA ARG A 352 -13.15 3.56 -10.64
C ARG A 352 -14.61 3.75 -11.00
N VAL A 353 -15.35 2.65 -11.09
CA VAL A 353 -16.79 2.67 -11.36
C VAL A 353 -17.54 1.91 -10.27
N THR A 354 -18.72 2.40 -9.93
CA THR A 354 -19.73 1.62 -9.20
C THR A 354 -20.72 1.08 -10.22
N THR A 355 -21.06 -0.20 -10.13
CA THR A 355 -21.93 -0.85 -11.11
C THR A 355 -22.79 -1.95 -10.50
N THR A 356 -23.90 -2.29 -11.16
CA THR A 356 -24.69 -3.50 -10.87
C THR A 356 -24.46 -4.62 -11.89
N LEU A 357 -23.61 -4.36 -12.90
CA LEU A 357 -23.25 -5.32 -13.94
C LEU A 357 -22.26 -6.35 -13.40
N THR A 358 -22.48 -7.62 -13.70
CA THR A 358 -21.49 -8.67 -13.42
C THR A 358 -20.21 -8.49 -14.26
N PRO A 359 -19.06 -9.08 -13.86
CA PRO A 359 -17.81 -8.94 -14.64
C PRO A 359 -17.95 -9.30 -16.14
N PRO A 360 -18.68 -10.38 -16.54
CA PRO A 360 -18.93 -10.66 -17.96
C PRO A 360 -19.80 -9.62 -18.69
N GLU A 361 -20.81 -9.07 -18.00
CA GLU A 361 -21.67 -8.00 -18.55
C GLU A 361 -20.88 -6.69 -18.70
N LEU A 362 -20.04 -6.38 -17.72
CA LEU A 362 -19.12 -5.24 -17.77
C LEU A 362 -18.10 -5.39 -18.91
N LEU A 363 -17.55 -6.58 -19.13
CA LEU A 363 -16.68 -6.85 -20.28
C LEU A 363 -17.41 -6.63 -21.60
N THR A 364 -18.68 -7.05 -21.68
CA THR A 364 -19.52 -6.84 -22.86
C THR A 364 -19.76 -5.34 -23.11
N LEU A 365 -19.99 -4.57 -22.05
CA LEU A 365 -20.08 -3.11 -22.12
C LEU A 365 -18.78 -2.47 -22.61
N CYS A 366 -17.63 -2.82 -22.03
CA CYS A 366 -16.32 -2.32 -22.46
C CYS A 366 -16.08 -2.60 -23.95
N LYS A 367 -16.34 -3.83 -24.42
CA LYS A 367 -16.22 -4.20 -25.84
C LYS A 367 -17.19 -3.41 -26.73
N ARG A 368 -18.43 -3.16 -26.28
CA ARG A 368 -19.38 -2.34 -27.04
C ARG A 368 -18.86 -0.91 -27.24
N ILE A 369 -18.37 -0.29 -26.16
CA ILE A 369 -17.81 1.06 -26.20
C ILE A 369 -16.62 1.13 -27.16
N GLU A 370 -15.71 0.16 -27.10
CA GLU A 370 -14.55 0.11 -27.98
C GLU A 370 -14.92 -0.08 -29.46
N TYR A 371 -15.64 -1.15 -29.79
CA TYR A 371 -15.81 -1.60 -31.18
C TYR A 371 -17.01 -0.97 -31.88
N THR A 372 -18.10 -0.72 -31.15
CA THR A 372 -19.34 -0.21 -31.72
C THR A 372 -19.39 1.31 -31.66
N ASP A 373 -19.16 1.87 -30.47
CA ASP A 373 -19.40 3.30 -30.22
C ASP A 373 -18.21 4.16 -30.67
N LEU A 374 -16.98 3.71 -30.38
CA LEU A 374 -15.74 4.42 -30.73
C LEU A 374 -14.99 3.82 -31.93
N GLN A 375 -15.59 2.81 -32.57
CA GLN A 375 -15.17 2.22 -33.85
C GLN A 375 -13.69 1.78 -33.87
N ARG A 376 -13.23 1.14 -32.80
CA ARG A 376 -11.89 0.53 -32.74
C ARG A 376 -11.74 -0.54 -33.82
N THR A 377 -10.69 -0.42 -34.64
CA THR A 377 -10.24 -1.46 -35.58
C THR A 377 -9.13 -2.29 -34.94
N LYS A 378 -9.31 -3.62 -34.87
CA LYS A 378 -8.28 -4.54 -34.38
C LYS A 378 -7.52 -5.15 -35.56
N ASP A 379 -6.36 -4.59 -35.87
CA ASP A 379 -5.49 -5.14 -36.92
C ASP A 379 -4.71 -6.37 -36.43
N PHE A 380 -4.13 -6.30 -35.23
CA PHE A 380 -3.42 -7.39 -34.57
C PHE A 380 -3.37 -7.17 -33.04
N ASP A 381 -2.99 -8.22 -32.28
CA ASP A 381 -2.91 -8.14 -30.81
C ASP A 381 -1.84 -7.15 -30.34
N ASN A 382 -2.17 -6.29 -29.37
CA ASN A 382 -1.33 -5.18 -28.88
C ASN A 382 -0.96 -4.11 -29.93
N GLY A 383 -1.72 -4.00 -31.01
CA GLY A 383 -1.58 -2.95 -32.01
C GLY A 383 -2.04 -1.56 -31.54
N PRO A 384 -1.88 -0.53 -32.42
CA PRO A 384 -2.40 0.81 -32.19
C PRO A 384 -3.93 0.81 -32.02
N ARG A 385 -4.44 1.69 -31.15
CA ARG A 385 -5.86 1.76 -30.81
C ARG A 385 -6.31 3.16 -30.38
N CYS A 386 -7.53 3.51 -30.74
CA CYS A 386 -8.18 4.75 -30.31
C CYS A 386 -8.57 4.70 -28.82
N ILE A 387 -8.95 3.53 -28.31
CA ILE A 387 -9.23 3.28 -26.89
C ILE A 387 -9.13 1.77 -26.59
N ASP A 388 -8.86 1.43 -25.34
CA ASP A 388 -8.78 0.10 -24.74
C ASP A 388 -9.37 0.24 -23.33
N LEU A 389 -10.23 -0.68 -22.90
CA LEU A 389 -10.84 -0.73 -21.59
C LEU A 389 -10.73 -2.14 -21.02
N ASP A 390 -9.81 -2.32 -20.07
CA ASP A 390 -9.54 -3.61 -19.42
C ASP A 390 -10.06 -3.61 -17.97
N ILE A 391 -10.82 -4.64 -17.57
CA ILE A 391 -11.20 -4.83 -16.17
C ILE A 391 -9.98 -5.34 -15.40
N ILE A 392 -9.44 -4.52 -14.49
CA ILE A 392 -8.25 -4.87 -13.69
C ILE A 392 -8.64 -5.54 -12.39
N LEU A 393 -9.57 -4.94 -11.63
CA LEU A 393 -10.07 -5.42 -10.35
C LEU A 393 -11.59 -5.29 -10.30
N TYR A 394 -12.22 -6.15 -9.49
CA TYR A 394 -13.65 -6.11 -9.22
C TYR A 394 -13.90 -6.54 -7.78
N THR A 395 -14.76 -5.82 -7.06
CA THR A 395 -15.23 -6.17 -5.71
C THR A 395 -16.76 -6.13 -5.66
N ASP A 396 -17.35 -6.98 -4.82
CA ASP A 396 -18.77 -6.90 -4.49
C ASP A 396 -19.10 -5.62 -3.66
N ALA A 397 -20.37 -5.43 -3.29
CA ALA A 397 -20.78 -4.26 -2.53
C ALA A 397 -20.25 -4.26 -1.08
N GLN A 398 -19.69 -5.38 -0.59
CA GLN A 398 -19.06 -5.49 0.72
C GLN A 398 -17.53 -5.31 0.63
N GLY A 399 -16.98 -5.05 -0.56
CA GLY A 399 -15.55 -4.88 -0.78
C GLY A 399 -14.79 -6.21 -0.89
N THR A 400 -15.47 -7.35 -0.98
CA THR A 400 -14.82 -8.64 -1.20
C THR A 400 -14.34 -8.73 -2.65
N PRO A 401 -13.06 -9.03 -2.90
CA PRO A 401 -12.56 -9.20 -4.25
C PRO A 401 -13.21 -10.37 -4.98
N ALA A 402 -13.69 -10.12 -6.21
CA ALA A 402 -14.15 -11.17 -7.10
C ALA A 402 -12.95 -11.76 -7.87
N VAL A 403 -12.88 -13.09 -7.92
CA VAL A 403 -11.90 -13.80 -8.73
C VAL A 403 -12.63 -14.55 -9.83
N CYS A 404 -12.39 -14.14 -11.07
CA CYS A 404 -12.95 -14.74 -12.27
C CYS A 404 -11.83 -15.40 -13.07
N ASN A 405 -12.02 -16.64 -13.48
CA ASN A 405 -11.10 -17.34 -14.38
C ASN A 405 -11.88 -18.14 -15.40
N THR A 406 -12.47 -17.43 -16.38
CA THR A 406 -13.19 -18.03 -17.51
C THR A 406 -12.32 -17.92 -18.77
N PRO A 407 -12.61 -18.71 -19.83
CA PRO A 407 -11.87 -18.61 -21.09
C PRO A 407 -11.85 -17.20 -21.72
N ASP A 408 -12.88 -16.40 -21.44
CA ASP A 408 -13.08 -15.08 -22.03
C ASP A 408 -12.72 -13.91 -21.10
N LEU A 409 -12.58 -14.16 -19.79
CA LEU A 409 -12.33 -13.13 -18.77
C LEU A 409 -11.56 -13.66 -17.56
N THR A 410 -10.47 -12.97 -17.22
CA THR A 410 -9.70 -13.20 -16.00
C THR A 410 -9.66 -11.92 -15.15
N VAL A 411 -10.12 -12.01 -13.90
CA VAL A 411 -10.10 -10.93 -12.90
C VAL A 411 -9.55 -11.51 -11.59
N PRO A 412 -8.55 -10.90 -10.92
CA PRO A 412 -7.80 -9.71 -11.33
C PRO A 412 -7.06 -9.92 -12.65
N HIS A 413 -6.82 -8.84 -13.40
CA HIS A 413 -6.21 -8.95 -14.73
C HIS A 413 -4.82 -9.61 -14.64
N PRO A 414 -4.53 -10.67 -15.42
CA PRO A 414 -3.38 -11.56 -15.18
C PRO A 414 -2.02 -10.86 -15.31
N ARG A 415 -1.97 -9.76 -16.05
CA ARG A 415 -0.73 -9.01 -16.31
C ARG A 415 -0.65 -7.67 -15.59
N MET A 416 -1.57 -7.37 -14.68
CA MET A 416 -1.57 -6.07 -14.00
C MET A 416 -0.29 -5.85 -13.20
N LEU A 417 0.25 -6.90 -12.58
CA LEU A 417 1.46 -6.85 -11.75
C LEU A 417 2.76 -6.68 -12.57
N GLU A 418 2.69 -6.73 -13.90
CA GLU A 418 3.83 -6.57 -14.80
C GLU A 418 3.96 -5.13 -15.35
N ARG A 419 3.00 -4.24 -15.05
CA ARG A 419 2.78 -3.00 -15.82
C ARG A 419 2.67 -1.78 -14.90
N THR A 420 3.70 -0.92 -14.89
CA THR A 420 3.65 0.36 -14.13
C THR A 420 2.52 1.26 -14.62
N PHE A 421 2.27 1.35 -15.92
CA PHE A 421 1.18 2.15 -16.50
C PHE A 421 -0.23 1.63 -16.12
N VAL A 422 -0.35 0.48 -15.46
CA VAL A 422 -1.58 -0.02 -14.84
C VAL A 422 -1.55 0.21 -13.33
N LEU A 423 -0.47 -0.17 -12.64
CA LEU A 423 -0.37 -0.09 -11.19
C LEU A 423 -0.27 1.35 -10.66
N GLU A 424 0.47 2.23 -11.32
CA GLU A 424 0.64 3.63 -10.90
C GLU A 424 -0.69 4.39 -10.86
N PRO A 425 -1.50 4.45 -11.95
CA PRO A 425 -2.81 5.09 -11.88
C PRO A 425 -3.80 4.37 -10.95
N LEU A 426 -3.68 3.05 -10.80
CA LEU A 426 -4.53 2.29 -9.87
C LEU A 426 -4.24 2.66 -8.40
N CYS A 427 -2.97 2.80 -8.02
CA CYS A 427 -2.57 3.18 -6.66
C CYS A 427 -2.98 4.61 -6.30
N GLU A 428 -3.23 5.50 -7.28
CA GLU A 428 -3.83 6.81 -6.96
C GLU A 428 -5.26 6.71 -6.42
N LEU A 429 -5.97 5.62 -6.74
CA LEU A 429 -7.38 5.42 -6.42
C LEU A 429 -7.59 4.45 -5.25
N LEU A 430 -6.53 3.83 -4.74
CA LEU A 430 -6.56 2.81 -3.69
C LEU A 430 -5.64 3.17 -2.53
N PRO A 431 -6.00 2.81 -1.29
CA PRO A 431 -5.12 3.02 -0.15
C PRO A 431 -3.82 2.18 -0.29
N PRO A 432 -2.70 2.64 0.28
CA PRO A 432 -1.41 1.92 0.23
C PRO A 432 -1.47 0.47 0.70
N THR A 433 -2.40 0.16 1.60
CA THR A 433 -2.59 -1.16 2.19
C THR A 433 -3.54 -2.07 1.40
N ALA A 434 -4.07 -1.62 0.27
CA ALA A 434 -4.99 -2.42 -0.55
C ALA A 434 -4.28 -3.68 -1.08
N PRO A 435 -4.70 -4.90 -0.66
CA PRO A 435 -4.04 -6.13 -1.06
C PRO A 435 -4.46 -6.54 -2.47
N HIS A 436 -3.54 -7.14 -3.22
CA HIS A 436 -3.89 -7.83 -4.45
C HIS A 436 -4.63 -9.16 -4.11
N PRO A 437 -5.75 -9.48 -4.77
CA PRO A 437 -6.62 -10.60 -4.36
C PRO A 437 -5.97 -11.99 -4.36
N LEU A 438 -4.95 -12.21 -5.18
CA LEU A 438 -4.30 -13.53 -5.32
C LEU A 438 -3.00 -13.65 -4.55
N THR A 439 -2.23 -12.56 -4.42
CA THR A 439 -0.91 -12.57 -3.79
C THR A 439 -0.97 -12.13 -2.33
N ALA A 440 -2.07 -11.49 -1.89
CA ALA A 440 -2.27 -10.90 -0.57
C ALA A 440 -1.24 -9.82 -0.17
N GLU A 441 -0.34 -9.46 -1.08
CA GLU A 441 0.60 -8.36 -0.94
C GLU A 441 -0.06 -7.03 -1.37
N PRO A 442 0.29 -5.89 -0.74
CA PRO A 442 -0.22 -4.58 -1.14
C PRO A 442 0.13 -4.24 -2.60
N LEU A 443 -0.81 -3.67 -3.35
CA LEU A 443 -0.59 -3.25 -4.74
C LEU A 443 0.52 -2.19 -4.86
N ALA A 444 0.64 -1.29 -3.88
CA ALA A 444 1.73 -0.33 -3.79
C ALA A 444 3.11 -1.00 -3.63
N ALA A 445 3.18 -2.15 -2.96
CA ALA A 445 4.41 -2.93 -2.83
C ALA A 445 4.80 -3.58 -4.18
N HIS A 446 3.84 -4.12 -4.93
CA HIS A 446 4.09 -4.61 -6.30
C HIS A 446 4.59 -3.49 -7.22
N LEU A 447 4.01 -2.30 -7.12
CA LEU A 447 4.46 -1.12 -7.87
C LEU A 447 5.91 -0.75 -7.52
N GLN A 448 6.25 -0.73 -6.23
CA GLN A 448 7.63 -0.47 -5.80
C GLN A 448 8.60 -1.55 -6.32
N GLN A 449 8.21 -2.83 -6.29
CA GLN A 449 9.02 -3.92 -6.83
C GLN A 449 9.28 -3.79 -8.35
N LEU A 450 8.38 -3.18 -9.12
CA LEU A 450 8.63 -2.87 -10.53
C LEU A 450 9.67 -1.76 -10.66
N TYR A 451 9.50 -0.66 -9.91
CA TYR A 451 10.44 0.45 -9.95
C TYR A 451 11.85 0.09 -9.45
N ASP A 452 11.96 -0.76 -8.45
CA ASP A 452 13.25 -1.23 -7.90
C ASP A 452 14.09 -2.00 -8.92
N ARG A 453 13.48 -2.50 -10.02
CA ARG A 453 14.21 -3.12 -11.14
C ARG A 453 15.03 -2.10 -11.91
N GLY A 454 14.66 -0.82 -11.86
CA GLY A 454 15.32 0.26 -12.59
C GLY A 454 15.20 0.15 -14.11
N ASP A 455 14.16 -0.50 -14.63
CA ASP A 455 13.94 -0.61 -16.08
C ASP A 455 13.47 0.74 -16.65
N PRO A 456 14.19 1.35 -17.62
CA PRO A 456 13.74 2.57 -18.27
C PRO A 456 12.35 2.46 -18.93
N ALA A 457 11.95 1.26 -19.37
CA ALA A 457 10.64 1.02 -19.98
C ALA A 457 9.46 1.21 -19.01
N ASP A 458 9.73 1.15 -17.71
CA ASP A 458 8.73 1.34 -16.65
C ASP A 458 8.57 2.81 -16.26
N THR A 459 9.37 3.72 -16.82
CA THR A 459 9.26 5.18 -16.61
C THR A 459 7.95 5.71 -17.19
N LEU A 460 7.24 6.51 -16.41
CA LEU A 460 6.01 7.17 -16.85
C LEU A 460 6.19 8.69 -16.89
N TRP A 461 5.39 9.34 -17.74
CA TRP A 461 5.25 10.78 -17.74
C TRP A 461 3.82 11.15 -17.36
N ARG A 462 3.67 11.76 -16.19
CA ARG A 462 2.41 12.37 -15.79
C ARG A 462 2.12 13.57 -16.69
N LEU A 463 0.94 13.58 -17.31
CA LEU A 463 0.51 14.64 -18.23
C LEU A 463 -0.57 15.52 -17.62
N LEU A 464 -0.38 16.84 -17.69
CA LEU A 464 -1.38 17.86 -17.37
C LEU A 464 -1.82 18.51 -18.68
N PRO A 465 -3.07 18.31 -19.13
CA PRO A 465 -3.56 18.87 -20.39
C PRO A 465 -3.63 20.39 -20.30
N VAL A 466 -3.26 21.02 -21.41
CA VAL A 466 -3.45 22.45 -21.66
C VAL A 466 -4.05 22.62 -23.08
N PRO A 467 -4.88 23.65 -23.32
CA PRO A 467 -5.55 23.83 -24.60
C PRO A 467 -4.58 23.89 -25.80
N ALA A 468 -5.05 23.39 -26.94
CA ALA A 468 -4.36 23.56 -28.20
C ALA A 468 -4.32 25.05 -28.59
N VAL A 469 -3.23 25.50 -29.22
CA VAL A 469 -3.15 26.86 -29.74
C VAL A 469 -3.52 26.86 -31.22
N ALA A 470 -4.58 27.58 -31.60
CA ALA A 470 -4.94 27.73 -32.99
C ALA A 470 -4.08 28.81 -33.67
N PRO A 471 -3.30 28.49 -34.73
CA PRO A 471 -2.59 29.51 -35.49
C PRO A 471 -3.60 30.34 -36.30
N GLY A 472 -3.88 31.56 -35.83
CA GLY A 472 -4.46 32.65 -36.63
C GLY A 472 -5.77 32.36 -37.38
N LYS A 473 -6.89 32.11 -36.66
CA LYS A 473 -8.30 32.48 -36.97
C LYS A 473 -9.25 31.68 -36.07
N ASP A 474 -10.25 32.36 -35.50
CA ASP A 474 -11.36 31.86 -34.68
C ASP A 474 -11.06 30.64 -33.77
N THR A 475 -10.73 30.91 -32.51
CA THR A 475 -10.66 29.92 -31.42
C THR A 475 -11.98 29.17 -31.18
N LYS A 476 -13.10 29.64 -31.77
CA LYS A 476 -14.43 29.04 -31.60
C LYS A 476 -14.68 27.80 -32.46
N THR A 477 -13.87 27.50 -33.48
CA THR A 477 -14.25 26.51 -34.51
C THR A 477 -13.30 25.33 -34.69
N ASN A 478 -12.13 25.30 -34.05
CA ASN A 478 -11.18 24.20 -34.21
C ASN A 478 -11.23 23.19 -33.05
N THR A 479 -12.37 22.52 -32.90
CA THR A 479 -12.61 21.48 -31.88
C THR A 479 -11.83 20.18 -32.11
N ASN A 480 -10.99 20.11 -33.15
CA ASN A 480 -10.27 18.90 -33.59
C ASN A 480 -8.75 18.97 -33.39
N ALA A 481 -8.21 20.02 -32.76
CA ALA A 481 -6.79 20.11 -32.45
C ALA A 481 -6.46 19.34 -31.16
N GLU A 482 -5.48 18.43 -31.23
CA GLU A 482 -5.03 17.67 -30.05
C GLU A 482 -4.51 18.63 -28.97
N PRO A 483 -4.89 18.44 -27.70
CA PRO A 483 -4.39 19.28 -26.62
C PRO A 483 -2.87 19.17 -26.46
N ARG A 484 -2.27 20.23 -25.92
CA ARG A 484 -0.89 20.26 -25.47
C ARG A 484 -0.81 19.68 -24.06
N PHE A 485 0.38 19.30 -23.61
CA PHE A 485 0.56 18.76 -22.26
C PHE A 485 1.80 19.34 -21.58
N LEU A 486 1.65 19.77 -20.33
CA LEU A 486 2.78 19.89 -19.42
C LEU A 486 3.13 18.48 -18.92
N ARG A 487 4.42 18.15 -18.95
CA ARG A 487 4.94 16.81 -18.66
C ARG A 487 5.73 16.81 -17.37
N PHE A 488 5.48 15.80 -16.53
CA PHE A 488 6.16 15.58 -15.26
C PHE A 488 6.67 14.14 -15.24
N ARG A 489 7.99 13.95 -15.25
CA ARG A 489 8.58 12.61 -15.26
C ARG A 489 8.47 11.99 -13.88
N THR A 490 7.91 10.79 -13.83
CA THR A 490 7.88 9.94 -12.63
C THR A 490 8.83 8.78 -12.87
N SER A 491 10.01 8.83 -12.25
CA SER A 491 10.90 7.67 -12.15
C SER A 491 11.29 7.46 -10.71
N HIS A 492 11.53 6.20 -10.36
CA HIS A 492 12.01 5.78 -9.07
C HIS A 492 13.24 4.91 -9.33
N GLY A 493 14.41 5.41 -8.96
CA GLY A 493 15.66 4.66 -9.04
C GLY A 493 15.86 3.74 -7.82
N PRO A 494 16.66 2.66 -7.95
CA PRO A 494 16.99 1.79 -6.81
C PRO A 494 17.68 2.60 -5.70
N GLY A 495 17.06 2.68 -4.52
CA GLY A 495 17.59 3.41 -3.36
C GLY A 495 17.30 4.92 -3.32
N GLU A 496 16.51 5.45 -4.25
CA GLU A 496 15.95 6.80 -4.11
C GLU A 496 14.89 6.80 -3.01
N GLN A 497 14.88 7.83 -2.15
CA GLN A 497 13.97 7.84 -1.01
C GLN A 497 12.50 7.83 -1.45
N PRO A 498 11.60 7.13 -0.70
CA PRO A 498 10.18 7.00 -1.02
C PRO A 498 9.41 8.32 -1.15
N LEU A 499 9.95 9.41 -0.55
CA LEU A 499 9.45 10.77 -0.69
C LEU A 499 9.85 11.33 -2.06
N GLY A 500 9.32 10.69 -3.12
CA GLY A 500 9.73 10.86 -4.51
C GLY A 500 9.81 12.32 -4.95
N ARG A 501 10.81 12.65 -5.74
CA ARG A 501 10.87 13.89 -6.50
C ARG A 501 10.45 13.58 -7.92
N ALA A 502 9.81 14.49 -8.64
CA ALA A 502 9.75 14.33 -10.08
C ALA A 502 11.18 14.37 -10.62
N SER A 503 11.54 13.42 -11.49
CA SER A 503 12.87 13.34 -12.09
C SER A 503 13.01 14.18 -13.35
N GLY A 504 11.94 14.86 -13.77
CA GLY A 504 11.93 15.75 -14.93
C GLY A 504 12.21 17.20 -14.53
N PRO A 505 12.67 18.06 -15.46
CA PRO A 505 12.94 19.47 -15.17
C PRO A 505 11.74 20.18 -14.54
N ALA A 506 11.98 21.11 -13.61
CA ALA A 506 10.91 21.92 -13.02
C ALA A 506 10.36 22.93 -14.06
N HIS A 507 9.08 23.27 -13.98
CA HIS A 507 8.51 24.32 -14.83
C HIS A 507 8.64 25.70 -14.18
N ILE A 508 8.95 26.72 -14.99
CA ILE A 508 9.02 28.11 -14.54
C ILE A 508 7.70 28.81 -14.84
N MET A 509 7.10 29.39 -13.79
CA MET A 509 5.92 30.25 -13.88
C MET A 509 6.30 31.70 -13.62
N ALA A 510 6.34 32.51 -14.67
CA ALA A 510 6.70 33.93 -14.65
C ALA A 510 5.52 34.82 -14.24
N VAL A 511 5.69 35.61 -13.18
CA VAL A 511 4.63 36.49 -12.65
C VAL A 511 4.55 37.79 -13.45
N MET A 512 3.37 38.06 -14.02
CA MET A 512 3.04 39.27 -14.77
C MET A 512 1.88 40.01 -14.11
N ASN A 513 2.20 40.94 -13.21
CA ASN A 513 1.19 41.76 -12.54
C ASN A 513 0.71 42.88 -13.46
N ALA A 514 -0.57 42.84 -13.84
CA ALA A 514 -1.28 43.89 -14.56
C ALA A 514 -2.07 44.79 -13.58
N THR A 515 -1.42 45.22 -12.49
CA THR A 515 -2.03 46.04 -11.42
C THR A 515 -1.29 47.37 -11.25
N PRO A 516 -2.01 48.47 -10.98
CA PRO A 516 -1.40 49.77 -10.72
C PRO A 516 -0.62 49.81 -9.38
N ASP A 517 -0.96 48.94 -8.44
CA ASP A 517 -0.40 48.88 -7.08
C ASP A 517 0.86 47.99 -6.96
N SER A 518 1.47 47.60 -8.08
CA SER A 518 2.61 46.68 -8.12
C SER A 518 3.93 47.35 -7.69
N PHE A 519 3.99 47.70 -6.40
CA PHE A 519 5.12 48.34 -5.71
C PHE A 519 6.47 47.57 -5.79
N SER A 520 6.48 46.32 -6.29
CA SER A 520 7.67 45.46 -6.32
C SER A 520 8.45 45.48 -7.64
N ASP A 521 7.94 46.12 -8.69
CA ASP A 521 8.52 46.07 -10.04
C ASP A 521 9.08 47.44 -10.51
N GLY A 522 9.07 48.47 -9.65
CA GLY A 522 9.91 49.67 -9.81
C GLY A 522 9.41 50.78 -10.74
N ASP A 523 8.38 50.56 -11.58
CA ASP A 523 7.74 51.62 -12.40
C ASP A 523 6.21 51.45 -12.50
N PRO A 524 5.41 52.26 -11.77
CA PRO A 524 3.94 52.19 -11.78
C PRO A 524 3.30 52.38 -13.17
N SER A 525 3.98 53.02 -14.13
CA SER A 525 3.43 53.32 -15.45
C SER A 525 3.50 52.15 -16.44
N GLY A 526 4.42 51.20 -16.24
CA GLY A 526 4.63 50.04 -17.11
C GLY A 526 3.69 48.85 -16.85
N HIS A 527 2.90 48.89 -15.77
CA HIS A 527 2.03 47.77 -15.35
C HIS A 527 0.60 47.85 -15.84
N THR A 528 0.21 48.97 -16.45
CA THR A 528 -1.14 49.15 -17.02
C THR A 528 -1.12 49.25 -18.54
N ASP A 529 0.05 49.44 -19.15
CA ASP A 529 0.21 49.50 -20.60
C ASP A 529 0.43 48.09 -21.17
N THR A 530 -0.55 47.63 -21.96
CA THR A 530 -0.52 46.30 -22.60
C THR A 530 0.70 46.10 -23.49
N ALA A 531 1.18 47.16 -24.18
CA ALA A 531 2.34 47.04 -25.08
C ALA A 531 3.64 46.82 -24.30
N GLN A 532 3.80 47.49 -23.16
CA GLN A 532 4.97 47.31 -22.29
C GLN A 532 4.95 45.96 -21.58
N LEU A 533 3.78 45.52 -21.11
CA LEU A 533 3.61 44.17 -20.55
C LEU A 533 3.93 43.09 -21.58
N LEU A 534 3.46 43.23 -22.82
CA LEU A 534 3.80 42.28 -23.90
C LEU A 534 5.30 42.24 -24.15
N ALA A 535 5.97 43.41 -24.27
CA ALA A 535 7.41 43.47 -24.49
C ALA A 535 8.21 42.84 -23.32
N ARG A 536 7.70 42.94 -22.09
CA ARG A 536 8.26 42.26 -20.93
C ARG A 536 8.07 40.74 -21.04
N VAL A 537 6.87 40.28 -21.38
CA VAL A 537 6.58 38.84 -21.59
C VAL A 537 7.49 38.25 -22.66
N GLU A 538 7.62 38.92 -23.82
CA GLU A 538 8.50 38.49 -24.90
C GLU A 538 9.96 38.32 -24.45
N ARG A 539 10.47 39.26 -23.66
CA ARG A 539 11.82 39.20 -23.10
C ARG A 539 12.00 38.06 -22.08
N GLU A 540 11.06 37.94 -21.14
CA GLU A 540 11.13 36.90 -20.10
C GLU A 540 10.98 35.50 -20.71
N CYS A 541 10.03 35.30 -21.63
CA CYS A 541 9.87 34.06 -22.36
C CYS A 541 11.15 33.68 -23.12
N ALA A 542 11.74 34.61 -23.88
CA ALA A 542 12.98 34.34 -24.61
C ALA A 542 14.13 33.93 -23.67
N GLY A 543 14.22 34.55 -22.49
CA GLY A 543 15.25 34.23 -21.49
C GLY A 543 15.04 32.86 -20.82
N VAL A 544 13.81 32.51 -20.46
CA VAL A 544 13.49 31.20 -19.87
C VAL A 544 13.64 30.07 -20.89
N LEU A 545 13.13 30.29 -22.11
CA LEU A 545 13.15 29.31 -23.21
C LEU A 545 14.54 29.01 -23.75
N HIS A 546 15.57 29.75 -23.30
CA HIS A 546 16.97 29.42 -23.56
C HIS A 546 17.44 28.19 -22.76
N LEU A 547 16.85 27.95 -21.58
CA LEU A 547 17.21 26.84 -20.67
C LEU A 547 16.11 25.78 -20.55
N TYR A 548 14.86 26.13 -20.82
CA TYR A 548 13.70 25.26 -20.66
C TYR A 548 12.88 25.13 -21.95
N ASP A 549 12.19 24.01 -22.11
CA ASP A 549 11.33 23.78 -23.29
C ASP A 549 10.03 24.58 -23.23
N THR A 550 9.55 24.89 -22.04
CA THR A 550 8.28 25.58 -21.82
C THR A 550 8.40 26.67 -20.77
N VAL A 551 7.55 27.70 -20.89
CA VAL A 551 7.40 28.75 -19.88
C VAL A 551 5.91 28.98 -19.62
N ILE A 552 5.55 29.09 -18.34
CA ILE A 552 4.20 29.47 -17.93
C ILE A 552 4.23 30.97 -17.61
N VAL A 553 3.29 31.74 -18.16
CA VAL A 553 3.15 33.18 -17.90
C VAL A 553 1.87 33.39 -17.11
N ASP A 554 2.00 33.84 -15.86
CA ASP A 554 0.89 34.00 -14.93
C ASP A 554 0.48 35.47 -14.82
N VAL A 555 -0.64 35.81 -15.46
CA VAL A 555 -1.15 37.19 -15.54
C VAL A 555 -2.12 37.45 -14.40
N GLY A 556 -1.80 38.42 -13.53
CA GLY A 556 -2.62 38.80 -12.39
C GLY A 556 -3.19 40.22 -12.51
N GLY A 557 -4.52 40.36 -12.56
CA GLY A 557 -5.22 41.65 -12.54
C GLY A 557 -5.65 42.12 -11.15
N CYS A 558 -5.49 41.26 -10.14
CA CYS A 558 -5.92 41.44 -8.77
C CYS A 558 -4.73 41.26 -7.80
N SER A 559 -4.56 42.17 -6.85
CA SER A 559 -3.51 42.03 -5.82
C SER A 559 -3.99 41.11 -4.70
N THR A 560 -3.25 40.04 -4.48
CA THR A 560 -3.48 39.07 -3.39
C THR A 560 -2.64 39.36 -2.13
N ARG A 561 -2.05 40.56 -2.05
CA ARG A 561 -1.27 41.01 -0.88
C ARG A 561 -2.20 41.26 0.32
N PRO A 562 -1.79 40.92 1.55
CA PRO A 562 -2.60 41.20 2.73
C PRO A 562 -2.97 42.70 2.85
N GLY A 563 -4.27 42.99 2.89
CA GLY A 563 -4.80 44.35 3.04
C GLY A 563 -4.85 45.20 1.77
N SER A 564 -4.53 44.66 0.58
CA SER A 564 -4.68 45.44 -0.66
C SER A 564 -6.15 45.60 -1.08
N PRO A 565 -6.54 46.76 -1.64
CA PRO A 565 -7.88 46.94 -2.19
C PRO A 565 -8.14 45.95 -3.33
N GLN A 566 -9.33 45.37 -3.36
CA GLN A 566 -9.73 44.38 -4.36
C GLN A 566 -10.53 45.08 -5.46
N PRO A 567 -10.14 44.95 -6.75
CA PRO A 567 -10.90 45.53 -7.86
C PRO A 567 -12.27 44.85 -8.02
N THR A 568 -13.17 45.46 -8.81
CA THR A 568 -14.37 44.75 -9.27
C THR A 568 -14.00 43.67 -10.31
N ALA A 569 -14.91 42.73 -10.58
CA ALA A 569 -14.67 41.71 -11.60
C ALA A 569 -14.47 42.34 -13.00
N GLU A 570 -15.20 43.40 -13.32
CA GLU A 570 -15.08 44.15 -14.57
C GLU A 570 -13.72 44.85 -14.69
N GLU A 571 -13.23 45.44 -13.59
CA GLU A 571 -11.92 46.07 -13.55
C GLU A 571 -10.78 45.05 -13.71
N GLU A 572 -10.89 43.89 -13.06
CA GLU A 572 -9.94 42.79 -13.21
C GLU A 572 -9.91 42.26 -14.65
N LEU A 573 -11.08 42.06 -15.28
CA LEU A 573 -11.20 41.70 -16.69
C LEU A 573 -10.56 42.73 -17.62
N ALA A 574 -10.80 44.01 -17.37
CA ALA A 574 -10.24 45.11 -18.17
C ALA A 574 -8.70 45.17 -18.10
N ARG A 575 -8.10 44.64 -17.03
CA ARG A 575 -6.64 44.53 -16.87
C ARG A 575 -6.08 43.28 -17.56
N VAL A 576 -6.75 42.14 -17.40
CA VAL A 576 -6.23 40.82 -17.83
C VAL A 576 -6.47 40.56 -19.32
N LEU A 577 -7.67 40.78 -19.83
CA LEU A 577 -8.05 40.37 -21.20
C LEU A 577 -7.21 41.03 -22.31
N PRO A 578 -6.88 42.34 -22.26
CA PRO A 578 -6.02 42.95 -23.27
C PRO A 578 -4.64 42.29 -23.34
N VAL A 579 -4.07 41.94 -22.18
CA VAL A 579 -2.76 41.30 -22.06
C VAL A 579 -2.79 39.89 -22.65
N LEU A 580 -3.78 39.06 -22.28
CA LEU A 580 -3.92 37.71 -22.85
C LEU A 580 -4.04 37.73 -24.38
N ARG A 581 -4.91 38.60 -24.90
CA ARG A 581 -5.11 38.76 -26.35
C ARG A 581 -3.85 39.22 -27.05
N ALA A 582 -3.11 40.15 -26.45
CA ALA A 582 -1.84 40.63 -27.00
C ALA A 582 -0.78 39.53 -27.02
N ILE A 583 -0.68 38.72 -25.96
CA ILE A 583 0.25 37.58 -25.91
C ILE A 583 -0.10 36.54 -26.97
N ARG A 584 -1.37 36.14 -27.09
CA ARG A 584 -1.82 35.15 -28.10
C ARG A 584 -1.72 35.66 -29.54
N ALA A 585 -1.78 36.97 -29.75
CA ALA A 585 -1.59 37.58 -31.06
C ALA A 585 -0.11 37.85 -31.41
N SER A 586 0.81 37.75 -30.45
CA SER A 586 2.23 38.03 -30.71
C SER A 586 2.84 36.94 -31.60
N THR A 587 3.49 37.41 -32.66
CA THR A 587 4.28 36.59 -33.59
C THR A 587 5.74 36.45 -33.16
N ALA A 588 6.17 37.20 -32.14
CA ALA A 588 7.51 37.09 -31.56
C ALA A 588 7.61 35.93 -30.55
N LEU A 589 6.47 35.45 -30.05
CA LEU A 589 6.39 34.33 -29.10
C LEU A 589 6.17 33.01 -29.83
N ASP A 590 6.90 31.99 -29.40
CA ASP A 590 6.61 30.60 -29.76
C ASP A 590 5.38 30.12 -28.95
N GLN A 591 4.21 30.22 -29.57
CA GLN A 591 2.94 29.92 -28.92
C GLN A 591 2.83 28.45 -28.46
N GLU A 592 3.57 27.52 -29.07
CA GLU A 592 3.56 26.10 -28.66
C GLU A 592 4.37 25.87 -27.38
N ARG A 593 5.28 26.79 -27.04
CA ARG A 593 6.12 26.73 -25.84
C ARG A 593 5.69 27.65 -24.71
N VAL A 594 4.79 28.61 -25.01
CA VAL A 594 4.20 29.52 -24.02
C VAL A 594 2.86 28.97 -23.53
N VAL A 595 2.77 28.80 -22.22
CA VAL A 595 1.53 28.41 -21.52
C VAL A 595 1.02 29.62 -20.74
N LEU A 596 -0.27 29.93 -20.84
CA LEU A 596 -0.87 31.08 -20.18
C LEU A 596 -1.63 30.66 -18.92
N SER A 597 -1.31 31.30 -17.82
CA SER A 597 -2.01 31.19 -16.54
C SER A 597 -2.65 32.53 -16.18
N VAL A 598 -3.80 32.50 -15.52
CA VAL A 598 -4.43 33.69 -14.93
C VAL A 598 -4.60 33.50 -13.43
N ASP A 599 -4.03 34.42 -12.65
CA ASP A 599 -4.15 34.50 -11.20
C ASP A 599 -5.48 35.19 -10.85
N THR A 600 -6.52 34.38 -10.67
CA THR A 600 -7.86 34.85 -10.31
C THR A 600 -8.60 33.83 -9.46
N TYR A 601 -9.40 34.34 -8.53
CA TYR A 601 -10.31 33.55 -7.69
C TYR A 601 -11.78 33.74 -8.11
N ARG A 602 -12.06 34.43 -9.23
CA ARG A 602 -13.42 34.76 -9.67
C ARG A 602 -13.85 33.91 -10.86
N ALA A 603 -15.04 33.30 -10.77
CA ALA A 603 -15.58 32.44 -11.80
C ALA A 603 -15.80 33.17 -13.14
N SER A 604 -16.27 34.42 -13.11
CA SER A 604 -16.52 35.22 -14.31
C SER A 604 -15.22 35.59 -15.04
N VAL A 605 -14.16 35.89 -14.29
CA VAL A 605 -12.82 36.18 -14.84
C VAL A 605 -12.20 34.93 -15.41
N ALA A 606 -12.26 33.80 -14.69
CA ALA A 606 -11.75 32.51 -15.13
C ALA A 606 -12.39 32.07 -16.46
N ARG A 607 -13.73 32.10 -16.55
CA ARG A 607 -14.46 31.73 -17.78
C ARG A 607 -14.03 32.61 -18.96
N ALA A 608 -14.04 33.94 -18.78
CA ALA A 608 -13.63 34.85 -19.84
C ALA A 608 -12.17 34.68 -20.24
N ALA A 609 -11.26 34.40 -19.29
CA ALA A 609 -9.86 34.14 -19.58
C ALA A 609 -9.68 32.87 -20.45
N LEU A 610 -10.35 31.77 -20.10
CA LEU A 610 -10.31 30.51 -20.84
C LEU A 610 -10.85 30.66 -22.27
N GLU A 611 -11.97 31.38 -22.43
CA GLU A 611 -12.51 31.74 -23.75
C GLU A 611 -11.57 32.60 -24.60
N ASN A 612 -10.62 33.31 -23.97
CA ASN A 612 -9.64 34.18 -24.62
C ASN A 612 -8.21 33.59 -24.64
N GLY A 613 -8.09 32.26 -24.51
CA GLY A 613 -6.84 31.53 -24.75
C GLY A 613 -5.94 31.37 -23.53
N CYS A 614 -6.48 31.50 -22.32
CA CYS A 614 -5.84 31.04 -21.09
C CYS A 614 -5.79 29.50 -21.06
N ASP A 615 -4.71 28.95 -20.50
CA ASP A 615 -4.50 27.50 -20.38
C ASP A 615 -4.68 26.98 -18.94
N ILE A 616 -4.36 27.83 -17.94
CA ILE A 616 -4.36 27.48 -16.52
C ILE A 616 -5.10 28.55 -15.72
N ILE A 617 -6.03 28.14 -14.86
CA ILE A 617 -6.59 29.02 -13.83
C ILE A 617 -5.83 28.81 -12.53
N ASN A 618 -5.17 29.86 -12.05
CA ASN A 618 -4.44 29.85 -10.80
C ASN A 618 -5.27 30.50 -9.69
N ASP A 619 -5.90 29.68 -8.85
CA ASP A 619 -6.81 30.16 -7.80
C ASP A 619 -6.17 30.01 -6.41
N VAL A 620 -5.69 31.15 -5.89
CA VAL A 620 -5.08 31.25 -4.55
C VAL A 620 -6.01 30.86 -3.41
N SER A 621 -7.33 30.84 -3.64
CA SER A 621 -8.35 30.51 -2.65
C SER A 621 -8.73 29.02 -2.65
N GLY A 622 -8.47 28.33 -3.75
CA GLY A 622 -8.88 26.95 -3.99
C GLY A 622 -10.40 26.76 -3.92
N GLY A 623 -11.16 27.64 -4.58
CA GLY A 623 -12.62 27.62 -4.68
C GLY A 623 -13.36 28.33 -3.54
N GLN A 624 -12.66 28.78 -2.50
CA GLN A 624 -13.30 29.35 -1.30
C GLN A 624 -13.90 30.74 -1.50
N PHE A 625 -13.38 31.53 -2.45
CA PHE A 625 -13.85 32.92 -2.64
C PHE A 625 -14.99 33.03 -3.65
N ASP A 626 -15.15 32.05 -4.52
CA ASP A 626 -16.22 31.97 -5.53
C ASP A 626 -16.51 30.51 -5.86
N GLU A 627 -17.64 30.01 -5.38
CA GLU A 627 -18.08 28.62 -5.57
C GLU A 627 -18.28 28.26 -7.06
N GLY A 628 -18.49 29.26 -7.93
CA GLY A 628 -18.70 29.06 -9.36
C GLY A 628 -17.42 28.79 -10.15
N ILE A 629 -16.23 28.92 -9.55
CA ILE A 629 -14.97 28.82 -10.30
C ILE A 629 -14.70 27.40 -10.79
N TRP A 630 -15.09 26.38 -10.01
CA TRP A 630 -14.93 24.98 -10.40
C TRP A 630 -15.81 24.62 -11.60
N ALA A 631 -17.06 25.10 -11.61
CA ALA A 631 -17.95 24.95 -12.77
C ALA A 631 -17.35 25.61 -14.02
N ALA A 632 -16.77 26.82 -13.88
CA ALA A 632 -16.08 27.48 -14.99
C ALA A 632 -14.90 26.65 -15.53
N VAL A 633 -14.14 25.97 -14.67
CA VAL A 633 -13.05 25.07 -15.11
C VAL A 633 -13.60 23.78 -15.75
N ALA A 634 -14.68 23.21 -15.20
CA ALA A 634 -15.29 21.99 -15.72
C ALA A 634 -15.84 22.15 -17.14
N GLU A 635 -16.36 23.35 -17.47
CA GLU A 635 -16.75 23.74 -18.83
C GLU A 635 -15.56 23.71 -19.83
N HIS A 636 -14.32 23.76 -19.32
CA HIS A 636 -13.06 23.78 -20.09
C HIS A 636 -12.15 22.59 -19.73
N PRO A 637 -12.46 21.40 -20.22
CA PRO A 637 -11.86 20.12 -19.80
C PRO A 637 -10.37 19.92 -20.19
N TYR A 638 -9.83 20.79 -21.03
CA TYR A 638 -8.42 20.82 -21.39
C TYR A 638 -7.64 21.90 -20.64
N ALA A 639 -8.30 22.71 -19.80
CA ALA A 639 -7.64 23.69 -18.97
C ALA A 639 -7.16 23.05 -17.66
N ALA A 640 -6.03 23.53 -17.16
CA ALA A 640 -5.55 23.15 -15.83
C ALA A 640 -6.06 24.11 -14.75
N TYR A 641 -6.07 23.64 -13.51
CA TYR A 641 -6.47 24.40 -12.35
C TYR A 641 -5.46 24.22 -11.20
N VAL A 642 -4.95 25.33 -10.68
CA VAL A 642 -4.12 25.33 -9.48
C VAL A 642 -5.04 25.48 -8.27
N LEU A 643 -5.11 24.42 -7.47
CA LEU A 643 -5.79 24.40 -6.18
C LEU A 643 -4.81 24.84 -5.10
N SER A 644 -4.93 26.08 -4.61
CA SER A 644 -4.06 26.62 -3.56
C SER A 644 -4.68 26.57 -2.17
N HIS A 645 -3.84 26.39 -1.16
CA HIS A 645 -4.25 26.49 0.24
C HIS A 645 -4.24 27.93 0.76
N THR A 646 -5.31 28.32 1.43
CA THR A 646 -5.38 29.51 2.30
C THR A 646 -6.45 29.32 3.38
N ARG A 647 -6.40 30.13 4.43
CA ARG A 647 -7.46 30.26 5.45
C ARG A 647 -7.90 31.72 5.56
N GLY A 648 -9.18 31.93 5.85
CA GLY A 648 -9.76 33.28 5.90
C GLY A 648 -9.80 33.95 4.53
N THR A 649 -9.84 35.28 4.51
CA THR A 649 -9.86 36.10 3.30
C THR A 649 -8.53 36.81 3.09
N ILE A 650 -8.37 37.54 1.96
CA ILE A 650 -7.17 38.36 1.73
C ILE A 650 -6.92 39.37 2.86
N ALA A 651 -7.98 39.87 3.50
CA ALA A 651 -7.88 40.79 4.62
C ALA A 651 -7.58 40.09 5.96
N SER A 652 -8.10 38.88 6.19
CA SER A 652 -8.01 38.20 7.49
C SER A 652 -6.96 37.09 7.59
N MET A 653 -6.37 36.64 6.47
CA MET A 653 -5.47 35.47 6.43
C MET A 653 -4.32 35.53 7.43
N ASN A 654 -3.78 36.72 7.72
CA ASN A 654 -2.67 36.90 8.68
C ASN A 654 -3.05 36.51 10.12
N GLN A 655 -4.35 36.51 10.44
CA GLN A 655 -4.89 36.13 11.76
C GLN A 655 -5.21 34.63 11.82
N CYS A 656 -5.16 33.92 10.69
CA CYS A 656 -5.52 32.50 10.56
C CYS A 656 -4.28 31.58 10.43
N ALA A 657 -3.11 32.06 10.84
CA ALA A 657 -1.84 31.35 10.70
C ALA A 657 -1.51 30.38 11.86
N ASP A 658 -2.50 30.04 12.68
CA ASP A 658 -2.36 29.06 13.75
C ASP A 658 -2.79 27.66 13.26
N TYR A 659 -1.82 26.77 13.12
CA TYR A 659 -2.02 25.37 12.74
C TYR A 659 -1.73 24.41 13.91
N ALA A 660 -1.60 24.93 15.14
CA ALA A 660 -1.53 24.07 16.30
C ALA A 660 -2.82 23.24 16.37
N LEU A 661 -2.65 21.93 16.46
CA LEU A 661 -3.73 21.04 16.88
C LEU A 661 -3.86 21.30 18.38
N ASP A 662 -4.99 21.85 18.84
CA ASP A 662 -5.33 21.83 20.26
C ASP A 662 -5.16 20.38 20.77
N GLU A 663 -4.84 20.17 22.06
CA GLU A 663 -4.81 18.81 22.65
C GLU A 663 -6.14 18.06 22.46
N GLU A 664 -7.20 18.82 22.13
CA GLU A 664 -8.55 18.41 21.80
C GLU A 664 -8.88 18.50 20.28
N TYR A 665 -7.89 18.59 19.38
CA TYR A 665 -8.09 18.44 17.94
C TYR A 665 -8.63 17.02 17.64
N ARG A 666 -9.94 16.96 17.67
CA ARG A 666 -10.83 16.18 16.82
C ARG A 666 -11.80 17.21 16.24
N PRO A 667 -11.49 17.89 15.13
CA PRO A 667 -12.48 18.74 14.49
C PRO A 667 -13.46 17.81 13.79
N THR A 668 -14.38 17.15 14.51
CA THR A 668 -15.42 16.29 13.90
C THR A 668 -14.83 15.39 12.81
N ASP A 669 -13.90 14.50 13.19
CA ASP A 669 -12.98 13.71 12.35
C ASP A 669 -13.34 13.66 10.84
N PRO A 670 -12.75 14.53 9.99
CA PRO A 670 -13.04 14.54 8.56
C PRO A 670 -12.33 13.41 7.81
N VAL A 671 -11.54 12.60 8.52
CA VAL A 671 -10.84 11.43 8.02
C VAL A 671 -11.41 10.23 8.79
N SER A 672 -12.08 9.30 8.11
CA SER A 672 -12.66 8.10 8.77
C SER A 672 -11.59 7.07 9.12
N GLY A 673 -10.38 7.20 8.54
CA GLY A 673 -9.38 6.15 8.48
C GLY A 673 -7.94 6.60 8.77
N THR A 674 -7.00 5.88 8.17
CA THR A 674 -5.55 6.07 8.39
C THR A 674 -4.98 7.11 7.42
N GLU A 675 -4.29 8.12 7.95
CA GLU A 675 -3.46 9.04 7.16
C GLU A 675 -2.10 8.39 6.84
N TYR A 676 -1.57 8.69 5.66
CA TYR A 676 -0.23 8.26 5.23
C TYR A 676 0.60 9.48 4.83
N THR A 677 1.81 9.58 5.38
CA THR A 677 2.79 10.63 5.02
C THR A 677 3.70 10.20 3.86
N ASP A 678 3.72 8.90 3.57
CA ASP A 678 4.28 8.33 2.36
C ASP A 678 3.35 7.24 1.83
N HIS A 679 2.74 7.53 0.69
CA HIS A 679 1.81 6.63 0.03
C HIS A 679 2.45 5.31 -0.44
N VAL A 680 3.70 5.30 -0.90
CA VAL A 680 4.29 4.05 -1.46
C VAL A 680 5.00 3.23 -0.40
N GLY A 681 5.74 3.87 0.51
CA GLY A 681 6.28 3.18 1.69
C GLY A 681 5.20 2.77 2.70
N ALA A 682 3.93 3.14 2.46
CA ALA A 682 2.81 2.94 3.36
C ALA A 682 3.11 3.44 4.78
N GLU A 683 3.89 4.53 4.90
CA GLU A 683 4.24 5.14 6.18
C GLU A 683 3.00 5.81 6.75
N ARG A 684 2.37 5.13 7.72
CA ARG A 684 1.25 5.67 8.46
C ARG A 684 1.68 6.88 9.25
N CYS A 685 0.82 7.88 9.30
CA CYS A 685 1.07 9.01 10.15
C CYS A 685 1.01 8.61 11.63
N ASP A 686 2.00 9.02 12.41
CA ASP A 686 1.94 9.02 13.87
C ASP A 686 1.25 10.29 14.35
N PRO A 687 0.07 10.22 15.00
CA PRO A 687 -0.59 11.38 15.58
C PRO A 687 0.26 12.11 16.62
N ALA A 688 1.24 11.44 17.25
CA ALA A 688 2.15 12.03 18.22
C ALA A 688 3.29 12.85 17.57
N ASP A 689 3.50 12.75 16.25
CA ASP A 689 4.54 13.50 15.55
C ASP A 689 4.13 14.97 15.35
N LYS A 690 4.43 15.78 16.36
CA LYS A 690 4.22 17.23 16.35
C LYS A 690 5.07 17.95 15.28
N ALA A 691 6.12 17.33 14.74
CA ALA A 691 6.95 17.96 13.72
C ALA A 691 6.24 18.03 12.36
N ARG A 692 5.32 17.11 12.07
CA ARG A 692 4.56 17.06 10.80
C ARG A 692 3.14 17.62 10.89
N THR A 693 2.74 18.14 12.05
CA THR A 693 1.40 18.72 12.28
C THR A 693 1.00 19.73 11.20
N LEU A 694 1.85 20.73 10.91
CA LEU A 694 1.52 21.77 9.93
C LEU A 694 1.21 21.20 8.55
N VAL A 695 2.11 20.37 8.01
CA VAL A 695 1.95 19.82 6.66
C VAL A 695 0.72 18.93 6.57
N ARG A 696 0.42 18.15 7.62
CA ARG A 696 -0.78 17.31 7.69
C ARG A 696 -2.06 18.13 7.72
N THR A 697 -2.13 19.17 8.55
CA THR A 697 -3.31 20.04 8.61
C THR A 697 -3.57 20.70 7.26
N VAL A 698 -2.53 21.27 6.64
CA VAL A 698 -2.61 21.86 5.31
C VAL A 698 -3.06 20.82 4.27
N ALA A 699 -2.47 19.62 4.29
CA ALA A 699 -2.79 18.57 3.33
C ALA A 699 -4.21 18.03 3.51
N CYS A 700 -4.68 17.85 4.75
CA CYS A 700 -6.04 17.42 5.05
C CYS A 700 -7.09 18.46 4.59
N GLU A 701 -6.88 19.74 4.85
CA GLU A 701 -7.77 20.81 4.37
C GLU A 701 -7.81 20.85 2.83
N MET A 702 -6.66 20.65 2.19
CA MET A 702 -6.61 20.56 0.73
C MET A 702 -7.25 19.28 0.21
N ALA A 703 -7.16 18.15 0.91
CA ALA A 703 -7.76 16.88 0.50
C ALA A 703 -9.29 16.98 0.45
N GLN A 704 -9.90 17.66 1.43
CA GLN A 704 -11.34 17.97 1.42
C GLN A 704 -11.74 18.80 0.20
N ARG A 705 -11.00 19.89 -0.07
CA ARG A 705 -11.26 20.75 -1.23
C ARG A 705 -11.04 20.03 -2.54
N TYR A 706 -10.00 19.21 -2.60
CA TYR A 706 -9.70 18.38 -3.75
C TYR A 706 -10.83 17.39 -4.03
N SER A 707 -11.34 16.69 -3.01
CA SER A 707 -12.50 15.80 -3.18
C SER A 707 -13.74 16.60 -3.67
N ALA A 708 -14.04 17.75 -3.06
CA ALA A 708 -15.17 18.59 -3.50
C ALA A 708 -15.01 19.12 -4.94
N LEU A 709 -13.79 19.46 -5.34
CA LEU A 709 -13.44 19.86 -6.72
C LEU A 709 -13.73 18.72 -7.71
N LEU A 710 -13.36 17.48 -7.38
CA LEU A 710 -13.61 16.33 -8.26
C LEU A 710 -15.10 16.05 -8.45
N HIS A 711 -15.93 16.31 -7.43
CA HIS A 711 -17.38 16.25 -7.52
C HIS A 711 -18.01 17.34 -8.39
N SER A 712 -17.22 18.35 -8.80
CA SER A 712 -17.65 19.47 -9.65
C SER A 712 -17.28 19.28 -11.13
N ASP A 713 -17.13 18.01 -11.56
CA ASP A 713 -16.71 17.59 -12.90
C ASP A 713 -15.28 17.97 -13.34
N VAL A 714 -14.50 18.63 -12.49
CA VAL A 714 -13.07 18.80 -12.73
C VAL A 714 -12.36 17.46 -12.55
N ARG A 715 -11.54 17.04 -13.52
CA ARG A 715 -10.85 15.76 -13.47
C ARG A 715 -9.52 15.87 -12.74
N ARG A 716 -9.11 14.79 -12.07
CA ARG A 716 -7.78 14.67 -11.42
C ARG A 716 -6.63 15.07 -12.34
N TRP A 717 -6.72 14.78 -13.64
CA TRP A 717 -5.69 15.14 -14.59
C TRP A 717 -5.51 16.64 -14.84
N GLN A 718 -6.45 17.49 -14.41
CA GLN A 718 -6.40 18.95 -14.57
C GLN A 718 -5.75 19.68 -13.39
N VAL A 719 -5.50 18.99 -12.28
CA VAL A 719 -5.20 19.64 -10.99
C VAL A 719 -3.70 19.76 -10.73
N VAL A 720 -3.30 20.95 -10.27
CA VAL A 720 -2.00 21.26 -9.66
C VAL A 720 -2.25 21.69 -8.22
N LEU A 721 -1.42 21.28 -7.26
CA LEU A 721 -1.52 21.68 -5.86
C LEU A 721 -0.56 22.83 -5.54
N ASP A 722 -1.00 23.83 -4.77
CA ASP A 722 -0.11 24.83 -4.15
C ASP A 722 -0.35 24.84 -2.62
N PRO A 723 0.66 24.54 -1.78
CA PRO A 723 0.50 24.59 -0.33
C PRO A 723 0.31 26.03 0.21
N GLY A 724 0.37 27.05 -0.64
CA GLY A 724 0.03 28.42 -0.32
C GLY A 724 1.08 29.08 0.56
N LEU A 725 2.33 29.15 0.09
CA LEU A 725 3.38 29.90 0.80
C LEU A 725 2.94 31.36 0.98
N GLY A 726 3.07 31.91 2.18
CA GLY A 726 2.69 33.27 2.54
C GLY A 726 1.19 33.51 2.67
N PHE A 727 0.34 32.51 2.43
CA PHE A 727 -1.11 32.60 2.60
C PHE A 727 -1.52 31.92 3.90
N ALA A 728 -1.98 32.73 4.86
CA ALA A 728 -2.26 32.31 6.23
C ALA A 728 -1.12 31.51 6.88
N LYS A 729 0.14 31.91 6.67
CA LYS A 729 1.33 31.23 7.23
C LYS A 729 2.34 32.25 7.72
N ASP A 730 2.83 32.06 8.93
CA ASP A 730 3.89 32.88 9.51
C ASP A 730 5.28 32.48 8.99
N LEU A 731 6.34 33.16 9.44
CA LEU A 731 7.71 32.87 9.02
C LEU A 731 8.09 31.39 9.24
N ARG A 732 7.80 30.84 10.43
CA ARG A 732 8.15 29.46 10.77
C ARG A 732 7.41 28.47 9.89
N SER A 733 6.11 28.68 9.71
CA SER A 733 5.23 27.80 8.92
C SER A 733 5.64 27.79 7.45
N ASN A 734 6.03 28.94 6.88
CA ASN A 734 6.52 28.99 5.50
C ASN A 734 7.79 28.15 5.28
N VAL A 735 8.76 28.28 6.19
CA VAL A 735 10.01 27.52 6.09
C VAL A 735 9.78 26.03 6.34
N GLN A 736 8.90 25.67 7.27
CA GLN A 736 8.54 24.28 7.55
C GLN A 736 7.81 23.64 6.35
N MET A 737 6.81 24.33 5.78
CA MET A 737 6.10 23.86 4.59
C MET A 737 7.05 23.61 3.41
N LEU A 738 8.06 24.46 3.21
CA LEU A 738 9.09 24.25 2.18
C LEU A 738 9.91 22.98 2.43
N ARG A 739 10.29 22.68 3.68
CA ARG A 739 11.02 21.45 4.02
C ARG A 739 10.17 20.20 3.85
N ASP A 740 8.87 20.32 4.14
CA ASP A 740 7.92 19.21 4.15
C ASP A 740 7.20 19.02 2.80
N LEU A 741 7.62 19.68 1.72
CA LEU A 741 7.03 19.50 0.38
C LEU A 741 7.03 18.04 -0.08
N GLY A 742 8.08 17.27 0.26
CA GLY A 742 8.18 15.85 -0.04
C GLY A 742 7.12 15.00 0.67
N VAL A 743 6.73 15.39 1.89
CA VAL A 743 5.62 14.76 2.63
C VAL A 743 4.29 15.19 2.03
N PHE A 744 4.12 16.49 1.78
CA PHE A 744 2.89 17.04 1.21
C PHE A 744 2.51 16.33 -0.11
N ARG A 745 3.45 16.20 -1.05
CA ARG A 745 3.19 15.56 -2.34
C ARG A 745 2.88 14.05 -2.27
N ASN A 746 3.23 13.38 -1.17
CA ASN A 746 2.99 11.95 -0.98
C ASN A 746 1.90 11.68 0.07
N TYR A 747 1.23 12.74 0.56
CA TYR A 747 0.14 12.62 1.51
C TYR A 747 -1.05 11.88 0.90
N SER A 748 -1.65 10.99 1.67
CA SER A 748 -2.94 10.39 1.33
C SER A 748 -3.77 10.09 2.57
N CYS A 749 -5.10 10.12 2.44
CA CYS A 749 -6.03 9.85 3.53
C CYS A 749 -7.38 9.36 3.00
N THR A 750 -8.20 8.78 3.87
CA THR A 750 -9.60 8.44 3.58
C THR A 750 -10.52 9.40 4.30
N LEU A 751 -11.34 10.16 3.56
CA LEU A 751 -12.24 11.16 4.13
C LEU A 751 -13.50 10.52 4.72
N ALA A 752 -13.99 11.07 5.83
CA ALA A 752 -15.12 10.53 6.59
C ALA A 752 -16.49 10.80 5.98
N SER A 753 -16.62 11.81 5.11
CA SER A 753 -17.90 12.19 4.54
C SER A 753 -18.47 11.13 3.61
N ASP A 754 -17.60 10.39 2.90
CA ASP A 754 -17.99 9.48 1.80
C ASP A 754 -17.09 8.23 1.65
N ASP A 755 -16.25 7.92 2.65
CA ASP A 755 -15.18 6.89 2.57
C ASP A 755 -14.24 7.07 1.37
N ASP A 756 -14.06 8.33 0.96
CA ASP A 756 -13.36 8.71 -0.25
C ASP A 756 -11.86 8.73 -0.01
N PHE A 757 -11.14 7.86 -0.73
CA PHE A 757 -9.68 7.84 -0.69
C PHE A 757 -9.09 8.97 -1.55
N VAL A 758 -8.28 9.83 -0.93
CA VAL A 758 -7.57 10.93 -1.57
C VAL A 758 -6.06 10.70 -1.50
N SER A 759 -5.38 10.81 -2.64
CA SER A 759 -3.92 10.74 -2.74
C SER A 759 -3.35 11.92 -3.51
N PHE A 760 -2.31 12.57 -2.94
CA PHE A 760 -1.59 13.66 -3.60
C PHE A 760 -0.47 13.18 -4.50
N ARG A 761 -0.15 11.88 -4.46
CA ARG A 761 0.87 11.27 -5.33
C ARG A 761 0.60 11.61 -6.79
N ASN A 762 1.63 12.05 -7.53
CA ASN A 762 1.56 12.47 -8.94
C ASN A 762 0.68 13.70 -9.25
N LEU A 763 0.15 14.41 -8.26
CA LEU A 763 -0.35 15.77 -8.48
C LEU A 763 0.85 16.73 -8.50
N PRO A 764 1.04 17.52 -9.57
CA PRO A 764 2.14 18.48 -9.62
C PRO A 764 2.02 19.51 -8.50
N VAL A 765 3.15 19.87 -7.88
CA VAL A 765 3.20 20.84 -6.78
C VAL A 765 3.83 22.16 -7.26
N LEU A 766 3.06 23.23 -7.17
CA LEU A 766 3.50 24.60 -7.37
C LEU A 766 4.06 25.18 -6.06
N ALA A 767 5.19 25.87 -6.14
CA ALA A 767 5.72 26.67 -5.04
C ALA A 767 5.95 28.12 -5.49
N GLY A 768 5.31 29.08 -4.82
CA GLY A 768 5.50 30.52 -5.09
C GLY A 768 6.29 31.26 -4.01
N PRO A 769 7.61 31.09 -3.85
CA PRO A 769 8.37 31.76 -2.78
C PRO A 769 8.70 33.24 -3.08
N SER A 770 8.62 33.65 -4.35
CA SER A 770 9.26 34.87 -4.85
C SER A 770 8.83 36.16 -4.14
N ARG A 771 9.85 36.92 -3.70
CA ARG A 771 9.74 38.23 -3.03
C ARG A 771 8.88 38.27 -1.75
N LYS A 772 8.49 37.12 -1.21
CA LYS A 772 7.63 37.04 -0.03
C LYS A 772 8.33 37.59 1.23
N LYS A 773 7.52 38.07 2.17
CA LYS A 773 7.97 38.75 3.40
C LYS A 773 8.94 37.90 4.21
N PHE A 774 8.73 36.58 4.29
CA PHE A 774 9.58 35.67 5.07
C PHE A 774 11.05 35.70 4.60
N ILE A 775 11.30 35.83 3.29
CA ILE A 775 12.65 35.98 2.72
C ILE A 775 13.27 37.29 3.20
N GLY A 776 12.52 38.39 3.12
CA GLY A 776 12.96 39.69 3.61
C GLY A 776 13.30 39.68 5.09
N THR A 777 12.47 39.03 5.92
CA THR A 777 12.71 38.91 7.36
C THR A 777 13.99 38.13 7.68
N ILE A 778 14.28 37.04 6.96
CA ILE A 778 15.50 36.25 7.18
C ILE A 778 16.76 37.00 6.71
N THR A 779 16.66 37.72 5.59
CA THR A 779 17.81 38.37 4.93
C THR A 779 18.05 39.81 5.38
N GLY A 780 17.12 40.40 6.12
CA GLY A 780 17.14 41.83 6.45
C GLY A 780 16.80 42.74 5.26
N GLU A 781 16.23 42.20 4.17
CA GLU A 781 15.88 42.96 2.97
C GLU A 781 14.40 43.39 2.97
N GLU A 782 14.16 44.65 3.29
CA GLU A 782 12.81 45.23 3.38
C GLU A 782 12.17 45.45 2.00
N ASP A 783 12.96 45.74 0.97
CA ASP A 783 12.46 46.00 -0.39
C ASP A 783 12.20 44.66 -1.13
N PRO A 784 10.94 44.35 -1.51
CA PRO A 784 10.62 43.16 -2.28
C PRO A 784 11.44 43.02 -3.57
N ALA A 785 11.76 44.12 -4.27
CA ALA A 785 12.48 44.07 -5.55
C ALA A 785 13.92 43.58 -5.40
N ARG A 786 14.54 43.80 -4.22
CA ARG A 786 15.92 43.39 -3.93
C ARG A 786 16.03 41.95 -3.40
N ARG A 787 14.91 41.24 -3.25
CA ARG A 787 14.89 39.84 -2.77
C ARG A 787 15.14 38.79 -3.84
N ASP A 788 15.42 39.19 -5.09
CA ASP A 788 15.54 38.27 -6.22
C ASP A 788 16.70 37.28 -6.05
N PHE A 789 17.86 37.72 -5.55
CA PHE A 789 18.99 36.82 -5.29
C PHE A 789 18.64 35.74 -4.25
N ALA A 790 18.04 36.15 -3.13
CA ALA A 790 17.61 35.22 -2.08
C ALA A 790 16.46 34.31 -2.56
N THR A 791 15.61 34.81 -3.47
CA THR A 791 14.57 34.00 -4.12
C THR A 791 15.19 32.85 -4.91
N GLY A 792 16.28 33.06 -5.63
CA GLY A 792 17.00 31.99 -6.34
C GLY A 792 17.45 30.85 -5.42
N ALA A 793 17.92 31.17 -4.21
CA ALA A 793 18.27 30.17 -3.20
C ALA A 793 17.05 29.37 -2.73
N VAL A 794 15.92 30.05 -2.49
CA VAL A 794 14.67 29.37 -2.09
C VAL A 794 14.09 28.53 -3.23
N VAL A 795 14.17 28.98 -4.48
CA VAL A 795 13.78 28.20 -5.68
C VAL A 795 14.60 26.91 -5.76
N THR A 796 15.92 27.02 -5.57
CA THR A 796 16.81 25.85 -5.56
C THR A 796 16.40 24.84 -4.49
N ALA A 797 16.11 25.32 -3.28
CA ALA A 797 15.64 24.47 -2.19
C ALA A 797 14.25 23.88 -2.46
N ALA A 798 13.30 24.66 -3.00
CA ALA A 798 11.95 24.20 -3.29
C ALA A 798 11.95 23.05 -4.30
N ILE A 799 12.75 23.15 -5.37
CA ILE A 799 12.94 22.06 -6.34
C ILE A 799 13.56 20.84 -5.65
N GLY A 800 14.59 21.04 -4.83
CA GLY A 800 15.20 19.97 -4.04
C GLY A 800 14.26 19.33 -3.01
N TYR A 801 13.21 20.00 -2.56
CA TYR A 801 12.20 19.42 -1.66
C TYR A 801 10.98 18.86 -2.42
N GLY A 802 10.95 18.95 -3.75
CA GLY A 802 9.94 18.29 -4.58
C GLY A 802 8.90 19.22 -5.23
N ALA A 803 9.19 20.51 -5.39
CA ALA A 803 8.37 21.38 -6.23
C ALA A 803 8.54 21.07 -7.72
N ASP A 804 7.42 20.94 -8.43
CA ASP A 804 7.37 20.67 -9.87
C ASP A 804 7.26 21.95 -10.70
N ILE A 805 6.69 23.00 -10.11
CA ILE A 805 6.53 24.32 -10.72
C ILE A 805 6.98 25.38 -9.72
N VAL A 806 7.76 26.38 -10.17
CA VAL A 806 8.18 27.51 -9.33
C VAL A 806 7.64 28.84 -9.88
N ARG A 807 6.89 29.57 -9.05
CA ARG A 807 6.28 30.86 -9.41
C ARG A 807 7.16 32.05 -8.98
N VAL A 808 7.68 32.80 -9.95
CA VAL A 808 8.76 33.77 -9.76
C VAL A 808 8.56 35.08 -10.55
N HIS A 809 8.97 36.22 -9.97
CA HIS A 809 8.92 37.52 -10.65
C HIS A 809 10.09 37.74 -11.63
N ASN A 810 11.31 37.35 -11.23
CA ASN A 810 12.50 37.45 -12.08
C ASN A 810 12.77 36.08 -12.73
N ALA A 811 11.95 35.75 -13.73
CA ALA A 811 11.91 34.42 -14.32
C ALA A 811 13.24 34.01 -14.96
N VAL A 812 13.95 34.94 -15.62
CA VAL A 812 15.21 34.64 -16.31
C VAL A 812 16.33 34.26 -15.33
N GLU A 813 16.49 35.01 -14.23
CA GLU A 813 17.51 34.66 -13.23
C GLU A 813 17.11 33.43 -12.40
N CYS A 814 15.82 33.27 -12.09
CA CYS A 814 15.33 32.09 -11.39
C CYS A 814 15.40 30.83 -12.25
N ALA A 815 15.27 30.93 -13.58
CA ALA A 815 15.49 29.80 -14.49
C ALA A 815 16.93 29.29 -14.43
N LYS A 816 17.93 30.17 -14.27
CA LYS A 816 19.32 29.74 -14.05
C LYS A 816 19.47 28.99 -12.73
N ALA A 817 18.87 29.50 -11.65
CA ALA A 817 18.89 28.83 -10.36
C ALA A 817 18.17 27.47 -10.41
N ALA A 818 17.02 27.41 -11.07
CA ALA A 818 16.27 26.18 -11.28
C ALA A 818 17.04 25.16 -12.12
N ALA A 819 17.76 25.57 -13.18
CA ALA A 819 18.56 24.67 -14.00
C ALA A 819 19.71 24.03 -13.20
N ILE A 820 20.32 24.80 -12.29
CA ILE A 820 21.31 24.26 -11.35
C ILE A 820 20.65 23.29 -10.36
N ALA A 821 19.46 23.63 -9.85
CA ALA A 821 18.72 22.76 -8.94
C ALA A 821 18.32 21.44 -9.60
N ASP A 822 17.79 21.48 -10.82
CA ASP A 822 17.46 20.31 -11.62
C ASP A 822 18.71 19.44 -11.79
N ALA A 823 19.86 19.99 -12.18
CA ALA A 823 21.11 19.23 -12.31
C ALA A 823 21.68 18.67 -10.99
N MET A 824 21.33 19.25 -9.85
CA MET A 824 21.78 18.78 -8.54
C MET A 824 20.90 17.68 -7.96
N TYR A 825 19.59 17.73 -8.23
CA TYR A 825 18.60 16.93 -7.51
C TYR A 825 17.87 15.91 -8.38
N LYS A 826 18.00 15.97 -9.70
CA LYS A 826 17.33 15.14 -10.71
C LYS A 826 18.36 14.66 -11.74
#